data_AF-A0A925PFK9-F1
#
_entry.id   AF-A0A925PFK9-F1
#
_cell.length_a   1.000
_cell.length_b   1.000
_cell.length_c   1.000
_cell.angle_alpha   90.00
_cell.angle_beta   90.00
_cell.angle_gamma   90.00
#
_symmetry.space_group_name_H-M   'P 1'
#
loop_
_entity.id
_entity.type
_entity.pdbx_description
1 polymer ?
#
loop_
_entity_poly.entity_id
_entity_poly.type
_entity_poly.pdbx_seq_one_letter_code
_entity_poly.pdbx_strand_id
1 'polypeptide(L)'
;ISTAPGRMGGGIGAALYERVREEARALGTQLYFECLPDDPALSPNPEIRANNVARLKFYERYGARPIVNTAYETPVKPEAIDPPYLVLDPLGSNDLPSRDRARKVVRAILERKYGLGPEYVQMVLDSITDDPIRLREPRYIKSRRSLKGEVRAASEPRVALVLNAEHTLHHVQERGYVEAPVRIRSIMAELDPSGLIEKVPAKRFSDRYIRAVHDGRLVDYIRKACLLAGPKESIYPYVFPTRNPARPPKDETVLAGYYCIDTFTPLNQNAYLAARSAVDCALTAAEKVLEGAELAYALVRPPGHHAETRTFGGFCYFNNAAIAANLLARYGKVAILDIDYHHGNGQQEIFYNRSDVLTVSIHGHPSFAYPYFTGFRDETGIGPGAGYNLNIPLAEHITPEQHRNAVAEGLRRVRRFAPAYLVVSLGFDTARGDPTGTWSNRGKDFDQLGRMIGEQGYPALVVQEGGYRVRTLGTNARNFFVGLVAGHSAARRVTPALTLSTGLTKSGHRNGLDWRSAVMDEDVGRVRSLVVSTGFFNAAEVEVAIDLVTERLTKGIRSGYHFVLAERGSTLVAYACYGPIMGTQGSYDLYWIAVLPDEQRRGLGAHVYTRAEAAMRKAGAKHVYADTSSSDRYAGTRGFYQRMGFHEAARLPDFYAPGDNKIIYVKPLSPSP
;
A
#
# COMPACT_ATOMS: atom_id res chain seq x y z
N ILE A 1 -22.59 -18.71 2.65
CA ILE A 1 -22.20 -18.62 1.20
C ILE A 1 -22.63 -19.91 0.53
N SER A 2 -23.35 -19.81 -0.59
CA SER A 2 -23.78 -20.99 -1.38
C SER A 2 -23.36 -20.80 -2.84
N THR A 3 -22.97 -21.88 -3.50
CA THR A 3 -22.63 -21.91 -4.93
C THR A 3 -23.41 -23.01 -5.60
N ALA A 4 -23.80 -22.81 -6.86
CA ALA A 4 -24.55 -23.82 -7.63
C ALA A 4 -23.83 -25.19 -7.66
N PRO A 5 -24.57 -26.31 -7.63
CA PRO A 5 -24.00 -27.65 -7.80
C PRO A 5 -23.15 -27.73 -9.07
N GLY A 6 -21.97 -28.37 -9.00
CA GLY A 6 -21.02 -28.45 -10.12
C GLY A 6 -20.06 -27.26 -10.27
N ARG A 7 -20.21 -26.17 -9.48
CA ARG A 7 -19.23 -25.06 -9.40
C ARG A 7 -18.47 -25.00 -8.06
N MET A 8 -18.63 -26.02 -7.21
CA MET A 8 -17.85 -26.16 -5.98
C MET A 8 -16.37 -26.43 -6.34
N GLY A 9 -15.47 -25.55 -5.88
CA GLY A 9 -14.02 -25.64 -6.14
C GLY A 9 -13.45 -24.62 -7.14
N GLY A 10 -14.28 -23.88 -7.87
CA GLY A 10 -13.85 -22.89 -8.89
C GLY A 10 -13.46 -21.50 -8.37
N GLY A 11 -13.17 -21.34 -7.07
CA GLY A 11 -12.77 -20.05 -6.46
C GLY A 11 -13.90 -19.04 -6.20
N ILE A 12 -15.14 -19.30 -6.65
CA ILE A 12 -16.29 -18.40 -6.44
C ILE A 12 -16.60 -18.22 -4.94
N GLY A 13 -16.58 -19.30 -4.16
CA GLY A 13 -16.80 -19.21 -2.70
C GLY A 13 -15.75 -18.35 -1.99
N ALA A 14 -14.49 -18.39 -2.45
CA ALA A 14 -13.42 -17.54 -1.95
C ALA A 14 -13.66 -16.06 -2.30
N ALA A 15 -14.04 -15.76 -3.55
CA ALA A 15 -14.33 -14.40 -3.99
C ALA A 15 -15.53 -13.79 -3.25
N LEU A 16 -16.60 -14.56 -3.03
CA LEU A 16 -17.77 -14.11 -2.27
C LEU A 16 -17.41 -13.86 -0.80
N TYR A 17 -16.62 -14.73 -0.18
CA TYR A 17 -16.19 -14.53 1.20
C TYR A 17 -15.27 -13.32 1.33
N GLU A 18 -14.31 -13.15 0.42
CA GLU A 18 -13.45 -11.96 0.39
C GLU A 18 -14.26 -10.67 0.23
N ARG A 19 -15.28 -10.66 -0.63
CA ARG A 19 -16.13 -9.47 -0.78
C ARG A 19 -16.89 -9.15 0.51
N VAL A 20 -17.46 -10.14 1.18
CA VAL A 20 -18.12 -9.93 2.49
C VAL A 20 -17.13 -9.39 3.53
N ARG A 21 -15.88 -9.86 3.52
CA ARG A 21 -14.81 -9.33 4.39
C ARG A 21 -14.44 -7.90 4.05
N GLU A 22 -14.37 -7.53 2.76
CA GLU A 22 -14.14 -6.15 2.33
C GLU A 22 -15.23 -5.20 2.84
N GLU A 23 -16.50 -5.57 2.67
CA GLU A 23 -17.64 -4.79 3.16
C GLU A 23 -17.61 -4.65 4.69
N ALA A 24 -17.38 -5.75 5.40
CA ALA A 24 -17.30 -5.72 6.86
C ALA A 24 -16.15 -4.83 7.37
N ARG A 25 -15.00 -4.83 6.67
CA ARG A 25 -13.87 -3.91 6.95
C ARG A 25 -14.25 -2.46 6.68
N ALA A 26 -14.94 -2.19 5.57
CA ALA A 26 -15.42 -0.84 5.24
C ALA A 26 -16.40 -0.31 6.29
N LEU A 27 -17.22 -1.19 6.87
CA LEU A 27 -18.12 -0.88 7.98
C LEU A 27 -17.42 -0.82 9.36
N GLY A 28 -16.12 -1.12 9.44
CA GLY A 28 -15.39 -1.17 10.72
C GLY A 28 -15.89 -2.25 11.68
N THR A 29 -16.49 -3.32 11.14
CA THR A 29 -17.07 -4.42 11.93
C THR A 29 -16.20 -5.67 11.89
N GLN A 30 -16.56 -6.68 12.69
CA GLN A 30 -16.01 -8.04 12.60
C GLN A 30 -17.12 -8.99 12.13
N LEU A 31 -16.77 -10.12 11.53
CA LEU A 31 -17.79 -11.08 11.09
C LEU A 31 -18.00 -12.16 12.14
N TYR A 32 -19.26 -12.34 12.52
CA TYR A 32 -19.73 -13.46 13.32
C TYR A 32 -20.67 -14.30 12.47
N PHE A 33 -20.43 -15.60 12.42
CA PHE A 33 -21.28 -16.53 11.68
C PHE A 33 -21.19 -17.93 12.25
N GLU A 34 -22.14 -18.77 11.89
CA GLU A 34 -22.20 -20.13 12.40
C GLU A 34 -21.62 -21.13 11.40
N CYS A 35 -20.92 -22.13 11.94
CA CYS A 35 -20.48 -23.28 11.18
C CYS A 35 -20.71 -24.55 12.01
N LEU A 36 -21.25 -25.59 11.37
CA LEU A 36 -21.52 -26.86 12.02
C LEU A 36 -20.23 -27.51 12.54
N PRO A 37 -20.31 -28.32 13.61
CA PRO A 37 -19.15 -28.76 14.34
C PRO A 37 -18.40 -29.89 13.63
N ASP A 38 -17.11 -30.00 13.94
CA ASP A 38 -16.22 -31.05 13.45
C ASP A 38 -15.85 -32.07 14.55
N ASP A 39 -16.47 -31.95 15.72
CA ASP A 39 -16.33 -32.87 16.83
C ASP A 39 -17.26 -34.08 16.63
N PRO A 40 -16.75 -35.33 16.64
CA PRO A 40 -17.58 -36.53 16.58
C PRO A 40 -18.67 -36.62 17.65
N ALA A 41 -18.49 -36.01 18.82
CA ALA A 41 -19.49 -35.99 19.89
C ALA A 41 -20.67 -35.05 19.57
N LEU A 42 -20.42 -33.95 18.86
CA LEU A 42 -21.45 -32.98 18.46
C LEU A 42 -22.04 -33.28 17.07
N SER A 43 -21.26 -33.93 16.20
CA SER A 43 -21.61 -34.32 14.82
C SER A 43 -21.31 -35.80 14.59
N PRO A 44 -22.23 -36.72 14.94
CA PRO A 44 -21.96 -38.15 14.92
C PRO A 44 -21.81 -38.72 13.49
N ASN A 45 -22.54 -38.17 12.51
CA ASN A 45 -22.49 -38.65 11.11
C ASN A 45 -21.15 -38.29 10.44
N PRO A 46 -20.34 -39.28 9.99
CA PRO A 46 -19.03 -39.03 9.37
C PRO A 46 -19.07 -38.22 8.06
N GLU A 47 -20.09 -38.36 7.22
CA GLU A 47 -20.19 -37.66 5.94
C GLU A 47 -20.52 -36.17 6.14
N ILE A 48 -21.44 -35.88 7.06
CA ILE A 48 -21.77 -34.51 7.47
C ILE A 48 -20.54 -33.87 8.10
N ARG A 49 -19.86 -34.58 9.01
CA ARG A 49 -18.64 -34.11 9.66
C ARG A 49 -17.52 -33.80 8.66
N ALA A 50 -17.34 -34.61 7.61
CA ALA A 50 -16.38 -34.33 6.55
C ALA A 50 -16.66 -33.01 5.82
N ASN A 51 -17.94 -32.69 5.56
CA ASN A 51 -18.35 -31.41 4.99
C ASN A 51 -18.10 -30.24 5.96
N ASN A 52 -18.33 -30.45 7.25
CA ASN A 52 -18.08 -29.44 8.29
C ASN A 52 -16.58 -29.13 8.42
N VAL A 53 -15.73 -30.16 8.40
CA VAL A 53 -14.27 -30.04 8.32
C VAL A 53 -13.84 -29.21 7.11
N ALA A 54 -14.42 -29.47 5.93
CA ALA A 54 -14.08 -28.73 4.72
C ALA A 54 -14.45 -27.23 4.81
N ARG A 55 -15.61 -26.91 5.42
CA ARG A 55 -16.05 -25.53 5.66
C ARG A 55 -15.16 -24.81 6.69
N LEU A 56 -14.87 -25.44 7.82
CA LEU A 56 -13.99 -24.86 8.84
C LEU A 56 -12.58 -24.66 8.28
N LYS A 57 -12.04 -25.63 7.54
CA LYS A 57 -10.76 -25.48 6.81
C LYS A 57 -10.78 -24.36 5.77
N PHE A 58 -11.92 -24.08 5.15
CA PHE A 58 -12.08 -22.92 4.26
C PHE A 58 -11.98 -21.61 5.03
N TYR A 59 -12.73 -21.44 6.12
CA TYR A 59 -12.74 -20.20 6.91
C TYR A 59 -11.42 -19.97 7.65
N GLU A 60 -10.78 -21.03 8.15
CA GLU A 60 -9.50 -20.96 8.85
C GLU A 60 -8.39 -20.37 7.95
N ARG A 61 -8.47 -20.52 6.61
CA ARG A 61 -7.52 -19.92 5.64
C ARG A 61 -7.52 -18.40 5.68
N TYR A 62 -8.60 -17.81 6.16
CA TYR A 62 -8.79 -16.38 6.29
C TYR A 62 -8.56 -15.87 7.71
N GLY A 63 -8.23 -16.75 8.65
CA GLY A 63 -8.07 -16.43 10.08
C GLY A 63 -9.36 -16.54 10.89
N ALA A 64 -10.47 -16.93 10.27
CA ALA A 64 -11.77 -17.09 10.94
C ALA A 64 -11.85 -18.44 11.67
N ARG A 65 -12.15 -18.41 12.97
CA ARG A 65 -12.07 -19.60 13.84
C ARG A 65 -13.22 -19.64 14.87
N PRO A 66 -13.65 -20.82 15.32
CA PRO A 66 -14.62 -20.95 16.42
C PRO A 66 -14.18 -20.23 17.68
N ILE A 67 -15.11 -19.57 18.37
CA ILE A 67 -14.91 -19.08 19.73
C ILE A 67 -14.97 -20.28 20.67
N VAL A 68 -14.02 -20.39 21.61
CA VAL A 68 -13.94 -21.49 22.57
C VAL A 68 -14.31 -21.02 23.97
N ASN A 69 -14.50 -21.98 24.88
CA ASN A 69 -14.93 -21.73 26.26
C ASN A 69 -16.29 -21.03 26.33
N THR A 70 -17.23 -21.53 25.53
CA THR A 70 -18.61 -21.06 25.48
C THR A 70 -19.55 -22.27 25.51
N ALA A 71 -20.78 -22.07 25.95
CA ALA A 71 -21.88 -23.02 25.85
C ALA A 71 -22.77 -22.74 24.62
N TYR A 72 -22.27 -22.00 23.62
CA TYR A 72 -23.03 -21.67 22.41
C TYR A 72 -23.41 -22.93 21.62
N GLU A 73 -22.55 -23.94 21.65
CA GLU A 73 -22.75 -25.26 21.06
C GLU A 73 -23.59 -26.20 21.94
N THR A 74 -24.25 -25.71 23.01
CA THR A 74 -25.18 -26.53 23.80
C THR A 74 -26.50 -26.72 23.02
N PRO A 75 -26.93 -27.96 22.74
CA PRO A 75 -28.20 -28.21 22.05
C PRO A 75 -29.39 -27.58 22.78
N VAL A 76 -30.26 -26.87 22.05
CA VAL A 76 -31.51 -26.30 22.59
C VAL A 76 -32.48 -27.41 23.00
N LYS A 77 -32.43 -28.56 22.31
CA LYS A 77 -33.15 -29.79 22.66
C LYS A 77 -32.14 -30.88 22.96
N PRO A 78 -32.30 -31.68 24.03
CA PRO A 78 -31.34 -32.72 24.41
C PRO A 78 -31.01 -33.71 23.29
N GLU A 79 -31.95 -33.94 22.36
CA GLU A 79 -31.83 -34.88 21.25
C GLU A 79 -31.26 -34.25 19.97
N ALA A 80 -31.01 -32.94 19.95
CA ALA A 80 -30.52 -32.25 18.75
C ALA A 80 -29.02 -32.49 18.54
N ILE A 81 -28.67 -32.90 17.33
CA ILE A 81 -27.29 -33.08 16.85
C ILE A 81 -26.87 -31.90 15.97
N ASP A 82 -25.56 -31.74 15.77
CA ASP A 82 -24.94 -30.65 14.98
C ASP A 82 -25.21 -29.22 15.49
N PRO A 83 -25.07 -28.93 16.81
CA PRO A 83 -25.16 -27.55 17.28
C PRO A 83 -24.02 -26.70 16.68
N PRO A 84 -24.29 -25.52 16.11
CA PRO A 84 -23.27 -24.75 15.40
C PRO A 84 -22.23 -24.16 16.35
N TYR A 85 -20.97 -24.12 15.91
CA TYR A 85 -19.99 -23.22 16.49
C TYR A 85 -20.27 -21.78 16.07
N LEU A 86 -20.10 -20.84 17.00
CA LEU A 86 -19.95 -19.44 16.66
C LEU A 86 -18.52 -19.16 16.20
N VAL A 87 -18.36 -18.79 14.93
CA VAL A 87 -17.08 -18.47 14.29
C VAL A 87 -16.92 -16.96 14.22
N LEU A 88 -15.74 -16.48 14.60
CA LEU A 88 -15.33 -15.09 14.45
C LEU A 88 -14.24 -14.98 13.37
N ASP A 89 -14.46 -14.08 12.40
CA ASP A 89 -13.39 -13.55 11.54
C ASP A 89 -13.01 -12.15 12.02
N PRO A 90 -11.80 -11.97 12.58
CA PRO A 90 -11.32 -10.66 13.02
C PRO A 90 -10.88 -9.77 11.85
N LEU A 91 -11.07 -10.23 10.61
CA LEU A 91 -10.75 -9.51 9.36
C LEU A 91 -9.28 -9.14 9.18
N GLY A 92 -8.39 -9.81 9.90
CA GLY A 92 -6.94 -9.55 9.91
C GLY A 92 -6.47 -8.71 11.10
N SER A 93 -7.37 -8.31 12.01
CA SER A 93 -7.00 -7.71 13.30
C SER A 93 -6.47 -8.76 14.28
N ASN A 94 -5.49 -8.38 15.10
CA ASN A 94 -5.04 -9.17 16.25
C ASN A 94 -5.87 -8.90 17.52
N ASP A 95 -6.74 -7.89 17.49
CA ASP A 95 -7.58 -7.50 18.62
C ASP A 95 -8.87 -8.34 18.63
N LEU A 96 -8.94 -9.26 19.58
CA LEU A 96 -10.15 -10.02 19.85
C LEU A 96 -11.13 -9.18 20.69
N PRO A 97 -12.44 -9.32 20.45
CA PRO A 97 -13.45 -8.53 21.15
C PRO A 97 -13.47 -8.85 22.64
N SER A 98 -13.73 -7.83 23.46
CA SER A 98 -13.90 -8.03 24.90
C SER A 98 -15.07 -8.98 25.18
N ARG A 99 -15.05 -9.59 26.37
CA ARG A 99 -16.13 -10.44 26.87
C ARG A 99 -17.49 -9.77 26.74
N ASP A 100 -17.59 -8.50 27.13
CA ASP A 100 -18.85 -7.76 27.14
C ASP A 100 -19.37 -7.50 25.72
N ARG A 101 -18.47 -7.22 24.77
CA ARG A 101 -18.84 -7.08 23.36
C ARG A 101 -19.30 -8.42 22.78
N ALA A 102 -18.58 -9.50 23.05
CA ALA A 102 -18.96 -10.83 22.60
C ALA A 102 -20.31 -11.27 23.17
N ARG A 103 -20.56 -11.04 24.47
CA ARG A 103 -21.85 -11.29 25.12
C ARG A 103 -22.99 -10.51 24.46
N LYS A 104 -22.78 -9.24 24.11
CA LYS A 104 -23.80 -8.45 23.37
C LYS A 104 -24.11 -9.06 22.00
N VAL A 105 -23.09 -9.51 21.27
CA VAL A 105 -23.26 -10.15 19.96
C VAL A 105 -23.99 -11.49 20.09
N VAL A 106 -23.55 -12.36 21.01
CA VAL A 106 -24.17 -13.67 21.27
C VAL A 106 -25.63 -13.52 21.67
N ARG A 107 -25.92 -12.60 22.60
CA ARG A 107 -27.29 -12.26 23.00
C ARG A 107 -28.13 -11.88 21.79
N ALA A 108 -27.64 -10.96 20.96
CA ALA A 108 -28.36 -10.52 19.77
C ALA A 108 -28.61 -11.66 18.77
N ILE A 109 -27.68 -12.61 18.62
CA ILE A 109 -27.88 -13.77 17.74
C ILE A 109 -28.94 -14.70 18.32
N LEU A 110 -28.81 -15.11 19.58
CA LEU A 110 -29.73 -16.07 20.21
C LEU A 110 -31.17 -15.51 20.31
N GLU A 111 -31.31 -14.22 20.63
CA GLU A 111 -32.62 -13.57 20.74
C GLU A 111 -33.24 -13.31 19.35
N ARG A 112 -32.49 -12.73 18.40
CA ARG A 112 -33.08 -12.29 17.11
C ARG A 112 -33.20 -13.40 16.09
N LYS A 113 -32.27 -14.37 16.07
CA LYS A 113 -32.25 -15.44 15.08
C LYS A 113 -33.06 -16.65 15.53
N TYR A 114 -32.99 -16.99 16.81
CA TYR A 114 -33.60 -18.22 17.34
C TYR A 114 -34.77 -17.97 18.29
N GLY A 115 -34.94 -16.75 18.82
CA GLY A 115 -36.04 -16.43 19.73
C GLY A 115 -36.00 -17.23 21.04
N LEU A 116 -34.80 -17.57 21.53
CA LEU A 116 -34.64 -18.43 22.71
C LEU A 116 -35.00 -17.69 24.00
N GLY A 117 -35.53 -18.44 24.97
CA GLY A 117 -35.96 -17.91 26.27
C GLY A 117 -34.80 -17.32 27.10
N PRO A 118 -35.10 -16.39 28.01
CA PRO A 118 -34.10 -15.63 28.76
C PRO A 118 -33.16 -16.51 29.61
N GLU A 119 -33.66 -17.63 30.14
CA GLU A 119 -32.86 -18.57 30.94
C GLU A 119 -31.74 -19.23 30.11
N TYR A 120 -32.06 -19.72 28.91
CA TYR A 120 -31.08 -20.34 28.02
C TYR A 120 -30.06 -19.30 27.51
N VAL A 121 -30.54 -18.11 27.12
CA VAL A 121 -29.66 -17.01 26.70
C VAL A 121 -28.69 -16.65 27.83
N GLN A 122 -29.17 -16.53 29.07
CA GLN A 122 -28.32 -16.18 30.20
C GLN A 122 -27.29 -17.26 30.50
N MET A 123 -27.67 -18.55 30.46
CA MET A 123 -26.74 -19.68 30.59
C MET A 123 -25.58 -19.59 29.58
N VAL A 124 -25.88 -19.35 28.29
CA VAL A 124 -24.83 -19.21 27.27
C VAL A 124 -23.95 -17.99 27.53
N LEU A 125 -24.52 -16.86 27.94
CA LEU A 125 -23.75 -15.66 28.23
C LEU A 125 -22.82 -15.81 29.45
N ASP A 126 -23.30 -16.48 30.48
CA ASP A 126 -22.55 -16.75 31.71
C ASP A 126 -21.36 -17.68 31.46
N SER A 127 -21.49 -18.61 30.50
CA SER A 127 -20.38 -19.49 30.09
C SER A 127 -19.18 -18.74 29.49
N ILE A 128 -19.40 -17.57 28.86
CA ILE A 128 -18.36 -16.77 28.23
C ILE A 128 -17.62 -15.98 29.31
N THR A 129 -16.52 -16.52 29.79
CA THR A 129 -15.74 -15.95 30.92
C THR A 129 -14.45 -15.26 30.49
N ASP A 130 -13.86 -15.68 29.37
CA ASP A 130 -12.62 -15.13 28.80
C ASP A 130 -12.76 -13.66 28.38
N ASP A 131 -11.77 -12.83 28.73
CA ASP A 131 -11.67 -11.42 28.31
C ASP A 131 -10.21 -11.03 27.95
N PRO A 132 -9.91 -10.69 26.68
CA PRO A 132 -10.80 -10.81 25.51
C PRO A 132 -11.13 -12.28 25.22
N ILE A 133 -12.16 -12.53 24.41
CA ILE A 133 -12.56 -13.91 24.08
C ILE A 133 -11.43 -14.71 23.43
N ARG A 134 -11.50 -16.04 23.49
CA ARG A 134 -10.52 -16.92 22.87
C ARG A 134 -11.06 -17.60 21.62
N LEU A 135 -10.20 -17.76 20.61
CA LEU A 135 -10.48 -18.54 19.42
C LEU A 135 -9.79 -19.90 19.51
N ARG A 136 -10.43 -20.93 18.93
CA ARG A 136 -9.86 -22.27 18.82
C ARG A 136 -8.50 -22.21 18.14
N GLU A 137 -7.56 -23.02 18.62
CA GLU A 137 -6.28 -23.18 17.93
C GLU A 137 -6.49 -23.68 16.49
N PRO A 138 -5.65 -23.25 15.52
CA PRO A 138 -5.74 -23.72 14.15
C PRO A 138 -5.64 -25.24 14.08
N ARG A 139 -6.67 -25.90 13.53
CA ARG A 139 -6.78 -27.36 13.49
C ARG A 139 -6.44 -27.93 12.12
N TYR A 140 -6.78 -27.20 11.06
CA TYR A 140 -6.66 -27.68 9.67
C TYR A 140 -5.51 -27.03 8.91
N ILE A 141 -5.08 -25.89 9.39
CA ILE A 141 -3.93 -25.17 8.88
C ILE A 141 -2.91 -25.22 9.99
N LYS A 142 -1.78 -25.89 9.74
CA LYS A 142 -0.65 -25.82 10.66
C LYS A 142 -0.38 -24.34 10.89
N SER A 143 -0.53 -23.92 12.15
CA SER A 143 -0.27 -22.57 12.64
C SER A 143 0.78 -21.90 11.77
N ARG A 144 0.35 -20.89 11.00
CA ARG A 144 1.26 -19.86 10.53
C ARG A 144 1.76 -19.26 11.83
N ARG A 145 2.95 -19.72 12.25
CA ARG A 145 3.67 -19.31 13.45
C ARG A 145 3.31 -17.86 13.72
N SER A 146 2.63 -17.61 14.84
CA SER A 146 2.44 -16.24 15.30
C SER A 146 3.84 -15.65 15.30
N LEU A 147 4.10 -14.68 14.44
CA LEU A 147 5.23 -13.78 14.62
C LEU A 147 4.82 -12.83 15.76
N LYS A 148 4.62 -13.41 16.96
CA LYS A 148 5.18 -12.79 18.15
C LYS A 148 6.63 -12.55 17.75
N GLY A 149 7.05 -11.30 17.82
CA GLY A 149 8.47 -10.99 17.78
C GLY A 149 9.13 -11.77 18.91
N GLU A 150 9.59 -12.99 18.60
CA GLU A 150 10.92 -13.35 19.01
C GLU A 150 11.77 -12.19 18.52
N VAL A 151 12.33 -11.46 19.46
CA VAL A 151 13.57 -10.74 19.24
C VAL A 151 14.54 -11.79 18.73
N ARG A 152 14.48 -12.07 17.43
CA ARG A 152 15.61 -12.66 16.73
C ARG A 152 16.72 -11.66 17.00
N ALA A 153 17.72 -12.10 17.76
CA ALA A 153 19.01 -11.43 17.76
C ALA A 153 19.29 -11.00 16.32
N ALA A 154 19.53 -9.70 16.12
CA ALA A 154 19.55 -9.03 14.83
C ALA A 154 20.36 -9.82 13.78
N SER A 155 19.71 -10.73 13.07
CA SER A 155 20.22 -11.29 11.83
C SER A 155 20.04 -10.18 10.80
N GLU A 156 21.11 -9.82 10.11
CA GLU A 156 21.05 -8.84 9.03
C GLU A 156 19.85 -9.14 8.10
N PRO A 157 19.11 -8.10 7.64
CA PRO A 157 17.94 -8.28 6.80
C PRO A 157 18.34 -9.05 5.55
N ARG A 158 17.78 -10.25 5.39
CA ARG A 158 17.96 -11.07 4.19
C ARG A 158 16.96 -10.65 3.12
N VAL A 159 17.42 -10.54 1.89
CA VAL A 159 16.59 -10.19 0.74
C VAL A 159 15.79 -11.41 0.31
N ALA A 160 14.47 -11.33 0.36
CA ALA A 160 13.58 -12.38 -0.15
C ALA A 160 13.68 -12.44 -1.68
N LEU A 161 14.47 -13.35 -2.23
CA LEU A 161 14.70 -13.50 -3.66
C LEU A 161 13.69 -14.48 -4.26
N VAL A 162 12.87 -14.00 -5.19
CA VAL A 162 12.05 -14.83 -6.04
C VAL A 162 12.75 -14.97 -7.39
N LEU A 163 12.92 -16.21 -7.85
CA LEU A 163 13.53 -16.51 -9.13
C LEU A 163 12.45 -16.89 -10.14
N ASN A 164 12.52 -16.30 -11.34
CA ASN A 164 11.70 -16.76 -12.45
C ASN A 164 12.14 -18.17 -12.89
N ALA A 165 11.31 -19.20 -12.64
CA ALA A 165 11.64 -20.59 -12.97
C ALA A 165 11.76 -20.84 -14.49
N GLU A 166 10.97 -20.14 -15.30
CA GLU A 166 10.89 -20.33 -16.76
C GLU A 166 11.80 -19.38 -17.54
N HIS A 167 12.76 -18.76 -16.84
CA HIS A 167 13.63 -17.74 -17.41
C HIS A 167 14.52 -18.26 -18.55
N THR A 168 14.67 -19.58 -18.72
CA THR A 168 15.48 -20.21 -19.78
C THR A 168 14.72 -20.45 -21.07
N LEU A 169 13.38 -20.47 -21.03
CA LEU A 169 12.55 -20.83 -22.18
C LEU A 169 12.72 -19.84 -23.34
N HIS A 170 12.82 -18.55 -23.03
CA HIS A 170 12.97 -17.49 -24.03
C HIS A 170 14.45 -17.33 -24.42
N HIS A 171 14.92 -17.96 -25.48
CA HIS A 171 16.33 -17.82 -25.90
C HIS A 171 16.42 -17.57 -27.41
N VAL A 172 16.76 -16.34 -27.77
CA VAL A 172 17.04 -15.92 -29.14
C VAL A 172 18.53 -16.08 -29.38
N GLN A 173 18.91 -16.91 -30.36
CA GLN A 173 20.30 -17.22 -30.70
C GLN A 173 20.74 -16.45 -31.95
N GLU A 174 20.61 -15.12 -31.92
CA GLU A 174 20.95 -14.24 -33.04
C GLU A 174 22.08 -13.28 -32.68
N ARG A 175 22.87 -12.90 -33.68
CA ARG A 175 24.03 -12.03 -33.49
C ARG A 175 23.56 -10.62 -33.11
N GLY A 176 23.88 -10.19 -31.90
CA GLY A 176 23.52 -8.86 -31.38
C GLY A 176 22.37 -8.86 -30.37
N TYR A 177 21.65 -9.99 -30.18
CA TYR A 177 20.67 -10.11 -29.12
C TYR A 177 21.37 -10.34 -27.77
N VAL A 178 21.25 -9.36 -26.87
CA VAL A 178 22.03 -9.33 -25.61
C VAL A 178 21.28 -9.92 -24.42
N GLU A 179 19.95 -10.00 -24.49
CA GLU A 179 19.08 -10.50 -23.42
C GLU A 179 19.12 -12.04 -23.39
N ALA A 180 20.05 -12.64 -22.63
CA ALA A 180 20.31 -14.09 -22.67
C ALA A 180 20.10 -14.80 -21.31
N PRO A 181 19.75 -16.11 -21.29
CA PRO A 181 19.53 -16.85 -20.04
C PRO A 181 20.72 -16.88 -19.08
N VAL A 182 21.94 -16.69 -19.62
CA VAL A 182 23.19 -16.65 -18.84
C VAL A 182 23.24 -15.49 -17.83
N ARG A 183 22.46 -14.43 -18.05
CA ARG A 183 22.36 -13.27 -17.14
C ARG A 183 21.95 -13.70 -15.72
N ILE A 184 20.87 -14.47 -15.64
CA ILE A 184 20.33 -14.99 -14.37
C ILE A 184 21.34 -15.92 -13.69
N ARG A 185 21.99 -16.81 -14.44
CA ARG A 185 23.03 -17.71 -13.90
C ARG A 185 24.22 -16.94 -13.33
N SER A 186 24.65 -15.88 -14.01
CA SER A 186 25.74 -15.00 -13.53
C SER A 186 25.39 -14.31 -12.23
N ILE A 187 24.17 -13.77 -12.10
CA ILE A 187 23.68 -13.15 -10.86
C ILE A 187 23.63 -14.17 -9.72
N MET A 188 23.02 -15.33 -9.97
CA MET A 188 22.87 -16.38 -8.96
C MET A 188 24.21 -16.94 -8.48
N ALA A 189 25.21 -17.08 -9.36
CA ALA A 189 26.54 -17.55 -8.99
C ALA A 189 27.23 -16.66 -7.94
N GLU A 190 26.89 -15.37 -7.89
CA GLU A 190 27.46 -14.41 -6.94
C GLU A 190 26.57 -14.19 -5.71
N LEU A 191 25.23 -14.29 -5.86
CA LEU A 191 24.29 -14.11 -4.75
C LEU A 191 24.11 -15.37 -3.89
N ASP A 192 24.13 -16.57 -4.46
CA ASP A 192 23.95 -17.83 -3.70
C ASP A 192 24.96 -18.01 -2.56
N PRO A 193 26.29 -17.84 -2.78
CA PRO A 193 27.26 -17.98 -1.71
C PRO A 193 27.34 -16.75 -0.79
N SER A 194 26.65 -15.65 -1.11
CA SER A 194 26.80 -14.37 -0.37
C SER A 194 26.15 -14.37 1.02
N GLY A 195 25.19 -15.27 1.27
CA GLY A 195 24.40 -15.29 2.50
C GLY A 195 23.32 -14.18 2.60
N LEU A 196 23.30 -13.23 1.65
CA LEU A 196 22.41 -12.06 1.62
C LEU A 196 20.95 -12.39 1.28
N ILE A 197 20.72 -13.51 0.59
CA ILE A 197 19.42 -13.85 0.02
C ILE A 197 18.74 -15.01 0.74
N GLU A 198 17.42 -14.97 0.76
CA GLU A 198 16.54 -16.09 1.08
C GLU A 198 15.69 -16.42 -0.14
N LYS A 199 15.85 -17.63 -0.71
CA LYS A 199 15.10 -18.02 -1.91
C LYS A 199 13.65 -18.32 -1.58
N VAL A 200 12.75 -17.73 -2.35
CA VAL A 200 11.30 -17.90 -2.25
C VAL A 200 10.78 -18.48 -3.57
N PRO A 201 9.98 -19.57 -3.54
CA PRO A 201 9.39 -20.13 -4.76
C PRO A 201 8.34 -19.18 -5.33
N ALA A 202 8.36 -18.98 -6.64
CA ALA A 202 7.33 -18.20 -7.34
C ALA A 202 5.98 -18.91 -7.29
N LYS A 203 4.90 -18.13 -7.17
CA LYS A 203 3.51 -18.59 -7.16
C LYS A 203 2.79 -18.13 -8.42
N ARG A 204 1.85 -18.95 -8.91
CA ARG A 204 0.96 -18.61 -10.03
C ARG A 204 -0.09 -17.56 -9.63
N PHE A 205 -0.17 -16.46 -10.36
CA PHE A 205 -1.23 -15.46 -10.27
C PHE A 205 -2.17 -15.48 -11.49
N SER A 206 -3.39 -15.01 -11.28
CA SER A 206 -4.38 -14.82 -12.35
C SER A 206 -3.93 -13.71 -13.32
N ASP A 207 -4.16 -13.92 -14.62
CA ASP A 207 -3.88 -12.93 -15.67
C ASP A 207 -4.64 -11.60 -15.48
N ARG A 208 -5.62 -11.53 -14.55
CA ARG A 208 -6.28 -10.28 -14.16
C ARG A 208 -5.30 -9.19 -13.71
N TYR A 209 -4.17 -9.57 -13.11
CA TYR A 209 -3.16 -8.59 -12.67
C TYR A 209 -2.38 -8.00 -13.85
N ILE A 210 -2.12 -8.82 -14.89
CA ILE A 210 -1.54 -8.34 -16.15
C ILE A 210 -2.53 -7.41 -16.84
N ARG A 211 -3.80 -7.84 -16.98
CA ARG A 211 -4.87 -7.05 -17.62
C ARG A 211 -5.32 -5.81 -16.84
N ALA A 212 -4.90 -5.67 -15.58
CA ALA A 212 -5.13 -4.45 -14.81
C ALA A 212 -4.14 -3.32 -15.17
N VAL A 213 -3.11 -3.64 -15.95
CA VAL A 213 -2.06 -2.72 -16.40
C VAL A 213 -1.98 -2.66 -17.92
N HIS A 214 -2.09 -3.81 -18.57
CA HIS A 214 -2.00 -3.99 -20.01
C HIS A 214 -3.39 -4.14 -20.65
N ASP A 215 -3.56 -3.54 -21.82
CA ASP A 215 -4.74 -3.73 -22.67
C ASP A 215 -4.91 -5.22 -22.98
N GLY A 216 -6.13 -5.72 -22.79
CA GLY A 216 -6.42 -7.14 -23.00
C GLY A 216 -6.07 -7.63 -24.41
N ARG A 217 -6.18 -6.77 -25.43
CA ARG A 217 -5.85 -7.10 -26.82
C ARG A 217 -4.36 -7.32 -27.02
N LEU A 218 -3.51 -6.54 -26.36
CA LEU A 218 -2.06 -6.75 -26.36
C LEU A 218 -1.73 -8.13 -25.75
N VAL A 219 -2.28 -8.43 -24.57
CA VAL A 219 -2.06 -9.70 -23.87
C VAL A 219 -2.48 -10.89 -24.73
N ASP A 220 -3.66 -10.79 -25.35
CA ASP A 220 -4.19 -11.84 -26.21
C ASP A 220 -3.39 -11.97 -27.51
N TYR A 221 -2.92 -10.86 -28.09
CA TYR A 221 -2.05 -10.86 -29.25
C TYR A 221 -0.71 -11.54 -28.95
N ILE A 222 0.03 -11.14 -27.91
CA ILE A 222 1.32 -11.75 -27.56
C ILE A 222 1.15 -13.26 -27.36
N ARG A 223 0.10 -13.69 -26.65
CA ARG A 223 -0.20 -15.11 -26.46
C ARG A 223 -0.41 -15.82 -27.80
N LYS A 224 -1.25 -15.27 -28.67
CA LYS A 224 -1.58 -15.86 -29.97
C LYS A 224 -0.39 -15.90 -30.91
N ALA A 225 0.34 -14.80 -31.03
CA ALA A 225 1.53 -14.69 -31.87
C ALA A 225 2.62 -15.68 -31.45
N CYS A 226 2.85 -15.86 -30.14
CA CYS A 226 3.78 -16.89 -29.65
C CYS A 226 3.29 -18.30 -30.03
N LEU A 227 1.99 -18.60 -29.88
CA LEU A 227 1.45 -19.92 -30.25
C LEU A 227 1.57 -20.21 -31.76
N LEU A 228 1.56 -19.18 -32.60
CA LEU A 228 1.69 -19.30 -34.06
C LEU A 228 3.15 -19.34 -34.53
N ALA A 229 4.10 -18.84 -33.75
CA ALA A 229 5.51 -18.89 -34.09
C ALA A 229 5.98 -20.36 -34.11
N GLY A 230 6.56 -20.80 -35.24
CA GLY A 230 7.09 -22.15 -35.38
C GLY A 230 8.27 -22.43 -34.44
N PRO A 231 8.64 -23.72 -34.25
CA PRO A 231 9.82 -24.08 -33.47
C PRO A 231 11.09 -23.42 -34.05
N LYS A 232 11.79 -22.62 -33.23
CA LYS A 232 12.98 -21.83 -33.60
C LYS A 232 12.71 -20.65 -34.55
N GLU A 233 11.45 -20.33 -34.83
CA GLU A 233 11.09 -19.11 -35.55
C GLU A 233 10.82 -17.96 -34.56
N SER A 234 10.96 -16.73 -35.05
CA SER A 234 10.68 -15.52 -34.30
C SER A 234 9.96 -14.53 -35.21
N ILE A 235 8.87 -13.96 -34.71
CA ILE A 235 8.15 -12.89 -35.39
C ILE A 235 8.84 -11.57 -35.01
N TYR A 236 9.42 -10.91 -36.00
CA TYR A 236 10.00 -9.58 -35.85
C TYR A 236 9.05 -8.51 -36.40
N PRO A 237 8.70 -7.50 -35.60
CA PRO A 237 7.97 -6.34 -36.10
C PRO A 237 8.86 -5.52 -37.07
N TYR A 238 8.28 -5.14 -38.21
CA TYR A 238 9.01 -4.37 -39.24
C TYR A 238 8.18 -3.22 -39.88
N VAL A 239 6.87 -3.16 -39.64
CA VAL A 239 5.98 -2.08 -40.12
C VAL A 239 5.14 -1.55 -38.96
N PHE A 240 5.23 -0.24 -38.68
CA PHE A 240 4.61 0.40 -37.51
C PHE A 240 3.55 1.42 -37.93
N PRO A 241 2.38 1.47 -37.26
CA PRO A 241 1.26 2.34 -37.64
C PRO A 241 1.43 3.78 -37.11
N THR A 242 2.43 4.52 -37.61
CA THR A 242 2.74 5.89 -37.13
C THR A 242 1.67 6.94 -37.48
N ARG A 243 1.04 6.83 -38.66
CA ARG A 243 0.06 7.81 -39.14
C ARG A 243 -1.39 7.46 -38.81
N ASN A 244 -1.73 6.17 -38.78
CA ASN A 244 -3.10 5.71 -38.59
C ASN A 244 -3.17 4.32 -37.90
N PRO A 245 -3.40 4.29 -36.58
CA PRO A 245 -3.61 3.05 -35.83
C PRO A 245 -5.07 2.57 -35.83
N ALA A 246 -6.01 3.20 -36.53
CA ALA A 246 -7.43 2.82 -36.43
C ALA A 246 -7.79 1.50 -37.14
N ARG A 247 -6.90 0.97 -38.00
CA ARG A 247 -7.15 -0.21 -38.83
C ARG A 247 -6.00 -1.23 -38.71
N PRO A 248 -5.99 -2.08 -37.66
CA PRO A 248 -4.96 -3.09 -37.52
C PRO A 248 -5.01 -4.12 -38.67
N PRO A 249 -3.86 -4.58 -39.17
CA PRO A 249 -3.80 -5.64 -40.19
C PRO A 249 -4.34 -6.96 -39.64
N LYS A 250 -4.85 -7.82 -40.53
CA LYS A 250 -5.35 -9.15 -40.15
C LYS A 250 -4.24 -10.19 -40.06
N ASP A 251 -3.12 -9.97 -40.76
CA ASP A 251 -1.96 -10.86 -40.72
C ASP A 251 -1.22 -10.68 -39.39
N GLU A 252 -1.02 -11.78 -38.65
CA GLU A 252 -0.47 -11.76 -37.30
C GLU A 252 1.00 -11.32 -37.24
N THR A 253 1.76 -11.56 -38.32
CA THR A 253 3.17 -11.16 -38.40
C THR A 253 3.31 -9.67 -38.66
N VAL A 254 2.45 -9.11 -39.52
CA VAL A 254 2.39 -7.65 -39.75
C VAL A 254 1.78 -6.93 -38.54
N LEU A 255 0.83 -7.57 -37.85
CA LEU A 255 0.21 -7.05 -36.63
C LEU A 255 1.21 -6.86 -35.48
N ALA A 256 2.38 -7.49 -35.54
CA ALA A 256 3.43 -7.32 -34.53
C ALA A 256 3.83 -5.86 -34.35
N GLY A 257 4.01 -5.10 -35.45
CA GLY A 257 4.37 -3.70 -35.37
C GLY A 257 3.25 -2.78 -34.91
N TYR A 258 2.00 -3.26 -34.83
CA TYR A 258 0.92 -2.54 -34.17
C TYR A 258 1.07 -2.53 -32.64
N TYR A 259 1.60 -3.63 -32.10
CA TYR A 259 1.76 -3.86 -30.67
C TYR A 259 3.22 -3.71 -30.22
N CYS A 260 4.16 -3.37 -31.09
CA CYS A 260 5.57 -3.20 -30.74
C CYS A 260 6.07 -1.79 -31.04
N ILE A 261 7.02 -1.29 -30.26
CA ILE A 261 7.67 0.02 -30.46
C ILE A 261 9.08 -0.05 -31.06
N ASP A 262 9.62 -1.25 -31.31
CA ASP A 262 10.94 -1.46 -31.91
C ASP A 262 10.97 -2.66 -32.85
N THR A 263 12.10 -2.89 -33.53
CA THR A 263 12.33 -3.99 -34.48
C THR A 263 13.17 -5.14 -33.92
N PHE A 264 13.57 -5.11 -32.65
CA PHE A 264 14.57 -6.00 -32.07
C PHE A 264 14.05 -6.80 -30.85
N THR A 265 12.76 -6.68 -30.54
CA THR A 265 12.05 -7.48 -29.55
C THR A 265 11.20 -8.55 -30.26
N PRO A 266 11.72 -9.76 -30.50
CA PRO A 266 11.00 -10.81 -31.22
C PRO A 266 9.91 -11.47 -30.39
N LEU A 267 8.93 -12.07 -31.06
CA LEU A 267 7.99 -13.03 -30.45
C LEU A 267 8.31 -14.44 -30.95
N ASN A 268 8.85 -15.29 -30.07
CA ASN A 268 8.99 -16.73 -30.31
C ASN A 268 7.97 -17.52 -29.48
N GLN A 269 7.89 -18.83 -29.70
CA GLN A 269 6.93 -19.73 -29.02
C GLN A 269 6.96 -19.67 -27.49
N ASN A 270 8.08 -19.23 -26.90
CA ASN A 270 8.29 -19.23 -25.45
C ASN A 270 8.19 -17.84 -24.81
N ALA A 271 8.13 -16.76 -25.60
CA ALA A 271 8.17 -15.40 -25.08
C ALA A 271 7.01 -15.11 -24.10
N TYR A 272 5.78 -15.48 -24.46
CA TYR A 272 4.61 -15.33 -23.59
C TYR A 272 4.76 -16.09 -22.26
N LEU A 273 5.22 -17.34 -22.30
CA LEU A 273 5.37 -18.17 -21.10
C LEU A 273 6.42 -17.58 -20.15
N ALA A 274 7.58 -17.19 -20.69
CA ALA A 274 8.65 -16.59 -19.91
C ALA A 274 8.23 -15.23 -19.31
N ALA A 275 7.60 -14.36 -20.09
CA ALA A 275 7.11 -13.06 -19.64
C ALA A 275 6.02 -13.19 -18.57
N ARG A 276 5.11 -14.13 -18.73
CA ARG A 276 4.04 -14.37 -17.77
C ARG A 276 4.55 -15.02 -16.47
N SER A 277 5.66 -15.76 -16.53
CA SER A 277 6.39 -16.25 -15.35
C SER A 277 7.20 -15.15 -14.65
N ALA A 278 7.74 -14.18 -15.40
CA ALA A 278 8.36 -12.98 -14.83
C ALA A 278 7.36 -12.15 -14.00
N VAL A 279 6.12 -12.03 -14.47
CA VAL A 279 5.04 -11.37 -13.71
C VAL A 279 4.73 -12.09 -12.39
N ASP A 280 4.65 -13.42 -12.41
CA ASP A 280 4.45 -14.21 -11.18
C ASP A 280 5.57 -13.98 -10.16
N CYS A 281 6.80 -13.92 -10.64
CA CYS A 281 7.97 -13.65 -9.82
C CYS A 281 7.84 -12.27 -9.15
N ALA A 282 7.52 -11.22 -9.91
CA ALA A 282 7.31 -9.87 -9.39
C ALA A 282 6.15 -9.78 -8.40
N LEU A 283 5.00 -10.41 -8.69
CA LEU A 283 3.84 -10.44 -7.79
C LEU A 283 4.10 -11.25 -6.52
N THR A 284 4.86 -12.35 -6.60
CA THR A 284 5.27 -13.11 -5.40
C THR A 284 6.17 -12.27 -4.51
N ALA A 285 7.12 -11.54 -5.10
CA ALA A 285 8.02 -10.66 -4.34
C ALA A 285 7.25 -9.48 -3.72
N ALA A 286 6.24 -8.93 -4.42
CA ALA A 286 5.33 -7.94 -3.87
C ALA A 286 4.48 -8.50 -2.69
N GLU A 287 3.95 -9.73 -2.80
CA GLU A 287 3.28 -10.41 -1.67
C GLU A 287 4.23 -10.55 -0.47
N LYS A 288 5.52 -10.84 -0.68
CA LYS A 288 6.50 -10.90 0.42
C LYS A 288 6.66 -9.57 1.13
N VAL A 289 6.72 -8.46 0.40
CA VAL A 289 6.76 -7.12 0.99
C VAL A 289 5.48 -6.83 1.79
N LEU A 290 4.30 -7.20 1.27
CA LEU A 290 3.04 -7.08 2.00
C LEU A 290 2.96 -7.97 3.25
N GLU A 291 3.63 -9.11 3.23
CA GLU A 291 3.77 -10.04 4.38
C GLU A 291 4.82 -9.58 5.41
N GLY A 292 5.45 -8.42 5.21
CA GLY A 292 6.39 -7.81 6.14
C GLY A 292 7.87 -8.03 5.81
N ALA A 293 8.20 -8.59 4.64
CA ALA A 293 9.59 -8.59 4.18
C ALA A 293 10.03 -7.15 3.89
N GLU A 294 11.15 -6.72 4.49
CA GLU A 294 11.67 -5.37 4.30
C GLU A 294 12.30 -5.18 2.92
N LEU A 295 12.97 -6.22 2.42
CA LEU A 295 13.61 -6.24 1.11
C LEU A 295 13.19 -7.51 0.38
N ALA A 296 12.71 -7.36 -0.85
CA ALA A 296 12.45 -8.46 -1.77
C ALA A 296 13.10 -8.18 -3.12
N TYR A 297 13.48 -9.24 -3.82
CA TYR A 297 14.06 -9.15 -5.16
C TYR A 297 13.37 -10.12 -6.11
N ALA A 298 12.73 -9.56 -7.13
CA ALA A 298 12.21 -10.31 -8.26
C ALA A 298 13.31 -10.43 -9.34
N LEU A 299 14.03 -11.56 -9.34
CA LEU A 299 15.02 -11.88 -10.35
C LEU A 299 14.31 -12.41 -11.60
N VAL A 300 13.88 -11.48 -12.44
CA VAL A 300 13.06 -11.72 -13.63
C VAL A 300 13.87 -11.71 -14.92
N ARG A 301 13.32 -12.39 -15.92
CA ARG A 301 13.73 -12.38 -17.32
C ARG A 301 12.59 -12.98 -18.16
N PRO A 302 12.06 -12.31 -19.19
CA PRO A 302 12.48 -11.01 -19.74
C PRO A 302 12.24 -9.82 -18.77
N PRO A 303 12.90 -8.66 -19.00
CA PRO A 303 12.64 -7.41 -18.29
C PRO A 303 11.24 -6.84 -18.60
N GLY A 304 10.88 -5.70 -18.01
CA GLY A 304 9.52 -5.16 -18.09
C GLY A 304 9.37 -3.66 -18.35
N HIS A 305 10.32 -2.81 -18.00
CA HIS A 305 10.07 -1.37 -17.88
C HIS A 305 9.67 -0.61 -19.17
N HIS A 306 9.96 -1.18 -20.35
CA HIS A 306 9.58 -0.61 -21.65
C HIS A 306 8.19 -1.01 -22.15
N ALA A 307 7.53 -1.99 -21.52
CA ALA A 307 6.18 -2.40 -21.91
C ALA A 307 5.15 -1.37 -21.40
N GLU A 308 4.49 -0.70 -22.32
CA GLU A 308 3.39 0.26 -22.09
C GLU A 308 2.05 -0.47 -21.98
N THR A 309 0.95 0.24 -21.70
CA THR A 309 -0.37 -0.39 -21.64
C THR A 309 -0.76 -1.11 -22.94
N ARG A 310 -0.34 -0.62 -24.12
CA ARG A 310 -0.77 -1.17 -25.42
C ARG A 310 0.34 -1.72 -26.29
N THR A 311 1.59 -1.59 -25.88
CA THR A 311 2.73 -1.99 -26.69
C THR A 311 3.81 -2.69 -25.86
N PHE A 312 4.53 -3.61 -26.51
CA PHE A 312 5.75 -4.23 -25.99
C PHE A 312 6.98 -3.65 -26.73
N GLY A 313 8.17 -3.86 -26.18
CA GLY A 313 9.42 -3.39 -26.78
C GLY A 313 10.57 -3.33 -25.78
N GLY A 314 11.78 -3.00 -26.21
CA GLY A 314 12.99 -2.95 -25.39
C GLY A 314 13.27 -4.27 -24.66
N PHE A 315 13.05 -5.40 -25.33
CA PHE A 315 13.08 -6.75 -24.75
C PHE A 315 11.97 -7.06 -23.71
N CYS A 316 11.05 -6.13 -23.47
CA CYS A 316 10.00 -6.21 -22.46
C CYS A 316 8.65 -6.54 -23.09
N TYR A 317 7.94 -7.53 -22.54
CA TYR A 317 6.60 -7.94 -23.01
C TYR A 317 5.49 -7.54 -22.04
N PHE A 318 5.73 -7.67 -20.74
CA PHE A 318 4.85 -7.22 -19.68
C PHE A 318 5.65 -6.43 -18.65
N ASN A 319 5.08 -5.33 -18.18
CA ASN A 319 5.73 -4.46 -17.22
C ASN A 319 5.68 -5.02 -15.80
N ASN A 320 6.71 -5.79 -15.44
CA ASN A 320 6.82 -6.48 -14.15
C ASN A 320 6.73 -5.52 -12.96
N ALA A 321 7.50 -4.43 -13.00
CA ALA A 321 7.53 -3.42 -11.94
C ALA A 321 6.20 -2.68 -11.81
N ALA A 322 5.58 -2.27 -12.93
CA ALA A 322 4.29 -1.61 -12.90
C ALA A 322 3.15 -2.53 -12.42
N ILE A 323 3.15 -3.80 -12.80
CA ILE A 323 2.16 -4.77 -12.30
C ILE A 323 2.30 -4.97 -10.79
N ALA A 324 3.52 -5.09 -10.27
CA ALA A 324 3.77 -5.17 -8.84
C ALA A 324 3.38 -3.87 -8.10
N ALA A 325 3.75 -2.71 -8.65
CA ALA A 325 3.40 -1.40 -8.10
C ALA A 325 1.87 -1.19 -8.06
N ASN A 326 1.15 -1.62 -9.10
CA ASN A 326 -0.31 -1.52 -9.16
C ASN A 326 -0.99 -2.39 -8.08
N LEU A 327 -0.42 -3.56 -7.74
CA LEU A 327 -0.88 -4.35 -6.60
C LEU A 327 -0.62 -3.63 -5.27
N LEU A 328 0.62 -3.15 -5.06
CA LEU A 328 1.04 -2.47 -3.84
C LEU A 328 0.27 -1.15 -3.60
N ALA A 329 -0.09 -0.44 -4.66
CA ALA A 329 -0.87 0.80 -4.61
C ALA A 329 -2.23 0.65 -3.91
N ARG A 330 -2.78 -0.56 -3.88
CA ARG A 330 -4.01 -0.89 -3.13
C ARG A 330 -3.83 -0.79 -1.61
N TYR A 331 -2.59 -0.83 -1.13
CA TYR A 331 -2.24 -0.86 0.29
C TYR A 331 -1.52 0.42 0.76
N GLY A 332 -1.07 1.27 -0.17
CA GLY A 332 -0.46 2.56 0.13
C GLY A 332 0.22 3.17 -1.08
N LYS A 333 0.67 4.43 -0.97
CA LYS A 333 1.41 5.13 -2.03
C LYS A 333 2.66 4.35 -2.43
N VAL A 334 2.96 4.25 -3.72
CA VAL A 334 4.14 3.56 -4.23
C VAL A 334 5.04 4.53 -4.96
N ALA A 335 6.35 4.49 -4.71
CA ALA A 335 7.30 5.14 -5.60
C ALA A 335 8.01 4.06 -6.42
N ILE A 336 8.10 4.25 -7.73
CA ILE A 336 8.98 3.47 -8.59
C ILE A 336 10.21 4.33 -8.89
N LEU A 337 11.38 3.80 -8.54
CA LEU A 337 12.69 4.37 -8.86
C LEU A 337 13.36 3.47 -9.89
N ASP A 338 13.44 3.95 -11.12
CA ASP A 338 14.12 3.28 -12.22
C ASP A 338 15.55 3.81 -12.37
N ILE A 339 16.52 2.91 -12.19
CA ILE A 339 17.96 3.15 -12.31
C ILE A 339 18.61 2.26 -13.38
N ASP A 340 17.79 1.69 -14.27
CA ASP A 340 18.26 1.18 -15.56
C ASP A 340 18.84 2.31 -16.42
N TYR A 341 19.80 2.00 -17.30
CA TYR A 341 20.39 3.02 -18.18
C TYR A 341 19.34 3.68 -19.10
N HIS A 342 18.30 2.93 -19.48
CA HIS A 342 17.25 3.41 -20.37
C HIS A 342 16.04 3.96 -19.61
N HIS A 343 15.31 4.87 -20.26
CA HIS A 343 14.07 5.40 -19.69
C HIS A 343 13.00 4.29 -19.63
N GLY A 344 12.43 4.07 -18.44
CA GLY A 344 11.28 3.19 -18.24
C GLY A 344 9.96 3.79 -18.77
N ASN A 345 9.87 4.05 -20.08
CA ASN A 345 8.72 4.65 -20.74
C ASN A 345 7.40 3.94 -20.47
N GLY A 346 7.42 2.61 -20.39
CA GLY A 346 6.24 1.82 -20.06
C GLY A 346 5.66 2.17 -18.70
N GLN A 347 6.53 2.26 -17.67
CA GLN A 347 6.10 2.60 -16.32
C GLN A 347 5.56 4.04 -16.27
N GLN A 348 6.24 4.97 -16.94
CA GLN A 348 5.78 6.34 -17.06
C GLN A 348 4.38 6.42 -17.68
N GLU A 349 4.15 5.76 -18.82
CA GLU A 349 2.87 5.80 -19.53
C GLU A 349 1.72 5.23 -18.69
N ILE A 350 1.94 4.07 -18.08
CA ILE A 350 0.94 3.36 -17.25
C ILE A 350 0.44 4.23 -16.08
N PHE A 351 1.33 5.03 -15.46
CA PHE A 351 1.00 5.85 -14.29
C PHE A 351 0.89 7.35 -14.59
N TYR A 352 0.98 7.77 -15.86
CA TYR A 352 1.14 9.18 -16.23
C TYR A 352 0.01 10.10 -15.75
N ASN A 353 -1.19 9.53 -15.56
CA ASN A 353 -2.39 10.23 -15.09
C ASN A 353 -2.76 9.89 -13.62
N ARG A 354 -1.83 9.32 -12.84
CA ARG A 354 -2.05 8.82 -11.48
C ARG A 354 -1.13 9.48 -10.46
N SER A 355 -1.65 9.73 -9.25
CA SER A 355 -0.91 10.34 -8.14
C SER A 355 -0.62 9.37 -6.98
N ASP A 356 -1.21 8.18 -7.00
CA ASP A 356 -1.00 7.11 -6.02
C ASP A 356 0.32 6.36 -6.26
N VAL A 357 0.87 6.45 -7.48
CA VAL A 357 2.19 5.95 -7.86
C VAL A 357 3.04 7.10 -8.38
N LEU A 358 4.21 7.33 -7.78
CA LEU A 358 5.24 8.23 -8.29
C LEU A 358 6.20 7.45 -9.18
N THR A 359 6.46 7.91 -10.39
CA THR A 359 7.50 7.37 -11.27
C THR A 359 8.71 8.31 -11.29
N VAL A 360 9.90 7.77 -11.01
CA VAL A 360 11.19 8.48 -11.09
C VAL A 360 12.14 7.64 -11.92
N SER A 361 12.68 8.20 -13.02
CA SER A 361 13.63 7.48 -13.87
C SER A 361 14.89 8.31 -14.10
N ILE A 362 16.06 7.69 -13.91
CA ILE A 362 17.38 8.28 -14.17
C ILE A 362 18.02 7.50 -15.32
N HIS A 363 18.23 8.15 -16.47
CA HIS A 363 18.56 7.45 -17.72
C HIS A 363 19.43 8.30 -18.65
N GLY A 364 20.01 7.68 -19.67
CA GLY A 364 20.64 8.38 -20.79
C GLY A 364 19.63 9.25 -21.53
N HIS A 365 20.03 10.46 -21.93
CA HIS A 365 19.12 11.41 -22.57
C HIS A 365 18.49 10.80 -23.84
N PRO A 366 17.16 10.93 -24.04
CA PRO A 366 16.48 10.30 -25.17
C PRO A 366 17.01 10.72 -26.55
N SER A 367 17.68 11.86 -26.66
CA SER A 367 18.32 12.27 -27.93
C SER A 367 19.39 11.30 -28.46
N PHE A 368 19.93 10.41 -27.63
CA PHE A 368 20.93 9.41 -28.03
C PHE A 368 20.67 8.00 -27.49
N ALA A 369 19.80 7.85 -26.48
CA ALA A 369 19.49 6.57 -25.87
C ALA A 369 18.03 6.17 -26.14
N TYR A 370 17.80 4.86 -26.31
CA TYR A 370 16.46 4.27 -26.37
C TYR A 370 15.67 4.65 -25.08
N PRO A 371 14.38 5.03 -25.17
CA PRO A 371 13.43 4.83 -26.28
C PRO A 371 13.28 6.01 -27.25
N TYR A 372 14.14 7.02 -27.18
CA TYR A 372 14.20 8.19 -28.08
C TYR A 372 13.04 9.19 -28.05
N PHE A 373 11.81 8.74 -27.82
CA PHE A 373 10.60 9.56 -27.98
C PHE A 373 9.95 10.00 -26.67
N THR A 374 10.44 9.50 -25.54
CA THR A 374 10.01 9.85 -24.17
C THR A 374 11.21 9.84 -23.23
N GLY A 375 11.03 10.37 -22.02
CA GLY A 375 12.08 10.50 -21.02
C GLY A 375 12.62 11.92 -20.92
N PHE A 376 12.01 12.88 -21.62
CA PHE A 376 12.40 14.27 -21.52
C PHE A 376 11.98 14.85 -20.17
N ARG A 377 12.74 15.86 -19.71
CA ARG A 377 12.61 16.44 -18.36
C ARG A 377 11.26 17.15 -18.13
N ASP A 378 10.64 17.64 -19.18
CA ASP A 378 9.36 18.37 -19.18
C ASP A 378 8.12 17.46 -19.08
N GLU A 379 8.31 16.14 -19.23
CA GLU A 379 7.24 15.15 -19.08
C GLU A 379 6.92 14.90 -17.60
N THR A 380 6.09 15.75 -16.99
CA THR A 380 5.84 15.70 -15.52
C THR A 380 4.57 14.98 -15.08
N GLY A 381 3.86 14.32 -16.02
CA GLY A 381 2.54 13.71 -15.79
C GLY A 381 1.40 14.64 -16.19
N ILE A 382 0.18 14.09 -16.26
CA ILE A 382 -1.03 14.81 -16.69
C ILE A 382 -2.18 14.61 -15.71
N GLY A 383 -3.19 15.49 -15.76
CA GLY A 383 -4.39 15.37 -14.94
C GLY A 383 -4.07 15.18 -13.45
N PRO A 384 -4.67 14.20 -12.76
CA PRO A 384 -4.32 13.88 -11.38
C PRO A 384 -2.85 13.48 -11.18
N GLY A 385 -2.18 12.95 -12.20
CA GLY A 385 -0.76 12.59 -12.17
C GLY A 385 0.21 13.74 -12.42
N ALA A 386 -0.27 14.96 -12.65
CA ALA A 386 0.59 16.13 -12.84
C ALA A 386 1.52 16.34 -11.64
N GLY A 387 2.83 16.37 -11.91
CA GLY A 387 3.89 16.45 -10.91
C GLY A 387 4.28 15.11 -10.28
N TYR A 388 3.67 13.98 -10.67
CA TYR A 388 3.96 12.63 -10.17
C TYR A 388 4.78 11.76 -11.13
N ASN A 389 5.32 12.35 -12.21
CA ASN A 389 6.42 11.79 -12.99
C ASN A 389 7.66 12.69 -12.88
N LEU A 390 8.83 12.09 -12.71
CA LEU A 390 10.12 12.79 -12.73
C LEU A 390 11.13 12.04 -13.61
N ASN A 391 11.47 12.64 -14.74
CA ASN A 391 12.58 12.18 -15.58
C ASN A 391 13.84 12.98 -15.27
N ILE A 392 14.96 12.26 -15.10
CA ILE A 392 16.29 12.84 -14.93
C ILE A 392 17.18 12.33 -16.06
N PRO A 393 17.04 12.88 -17.28
CA PRO A 393 17.88 12.50 -18.40
C PRO A 393 19.30 13.07 -18.22
N LEU A 394 20.31 12.25 -18.48
CA LEU A 394 21.73 12.58 -18.31
C LEU A 394 22.50 12.47 -19.63
N ALA A 395 23.64 13.13 -19.72
CA ALA A 395 24.48 13.11 -20.91
C ALA A 395 25.03 11.70 -21.22
N GLU A 396 25.47 11.50 -22.46
CA GLU A 396 26.03 10.21 -22.93
C GLU A 396 27.28 9.81 -22.16
N HIS A 397 28.07 10.79 -21.73
CA HIS A 397 29.27 10.56 -20.93
C HIS A 397 29.14 11.28 -19.60
N ILE A 398 28.99 10.50 -18.53
CA ILE A 398 28.98 10.99 -17.16
C ILE A 398 29.94 10.19 -16.29
N THR A 399 30.38 10.81 -15.20
CA THR A 399 31.09 10.13 -14.12
C THR A 399 30.11 9.37 -13.22
N PRO A 400 30.57 8.31 -12.51
CA PRO A 400 29.75 7.64 -11.51
C PRO A 400 29.23 8.59 -10.41
N GLU A 401 29.94 9.67 -10.12
CA GLU A 401 29.50 10.70 -9.18
C GLU A 401 28.30 11.50 -9.70
N GLN A 402 28.31 11.91 -10.97
CA GLN A 402 27.17 12.56 -11.60
C GLN A 402 25.93 11.65 -11.60
N HIS A 403 26.12 10.35 -11.86
CA HIS A 403 25.04 9.36 -11.74
C HIS A 403 24.49 9.29 -10.30
N ARG A 404 25.36 9.19 -9.28
CA ARG A 404 24.92 9.20 -7.87
C ARG A 404 24.19 10.49 -7.49
N ASN A 405 24.64 11.64 -7.99
CA ASN A 405 23.98 12.92 -7.72
C ASN A 405 22.55 12.97 -8.30
N ALA A 406 22.35 12.40 -9.49
CA ALA A 406 21.03 12.23 -10.10
C ALA A 406 20.15 11.26 -9.31
N VAL A 407 20.69 10.12 -8.87
CA VAL A 407 19.96 9.19 -7.99
C VAL A 407 19.60 9.87 -6.66
N ALA A 408 20.49 10.68 -6.07
CA ALA A 408 20.20 11.46 -4.87
C ALA A 408 19.06 12.47 -5.09
N GLU A 409 18.94 13.05 -6.29
CA GLU A 409 17.80 13.91 -6.68
C GLU A 409 16.50 13.12 -6.74
N GLY A 410 16.52 11.95 -7.40
CA GLY A 410 15.37 11.04 -7.41
C GLY A 410 14.94 10.64 -6.00
N LEU A 411 15.90 10.27 -5.14
CA LEU A 411 15.63 9.91 -3.74
C LEU A 411 15.10 11.09 -2.90
N ARG A 412 15.49 12.34 -3.18
CA ARG A 412 14.84 13.53 -2.57
C ARG A 412 13.36 13.60 -2.96
N ARG A 413 13.04 13.34 -4.23
CA ARG A 413 11.65 13.32 -4.72
C ARG A 413 10.84 12.18 -4.11
N VAL A 414 11.43 10.99 -3.96
CA VAL A 414 10.84 9.84 -3.27
C VAL A 414 10.54 10.17 -1.82
N ARG A 415 11.49 10.73 -1.06
CA ARG A 415 11.26 11.14 0.34
C ARG A 415 10.14 12.16 0.49
N ARG A 416 10.10 13.16 -0.40
CA ARG A 416 9.01 14.16 -0.40
C ARG A 416 7.64 13.54 -0.68
N PHE A 417 7.59 12.49 -1.51
CA PHE A 417 6.36 11.75 -1.77
C PHE A 417 5.94 10.88 -0.59
N ALA A 418 6.90 10.43 0.23
CA ALA A 418 6.67 9.56 1.38
C ALA A 418 5.83 8.32 1.00
N PRO A 419 6.36 7.43 0.14
CA PRO A 419 5.68 6.20 -0.22
C PRO A 419 5.58 5.23 0.97
N ALA A 420 4.58 4.36 0.94
CA ALA A 420 4.50 3.18 1.79
C ALA A 420 5.43 2.06 1.28
N TYR A 421 5.62 1.98 -0.04
CA TYR A 421 6.45 0.96 -0.69
C TYR A 421 7.34 1.58 -1.76
N LEU A 422 8.59 1.15 -1.83
CA LEU A 422 9.51 1.51 -2.89
C LEU A 422 9.67 0.33 -3.85
N VAL A 423 9.42 0.54 -5.14
CA VAL A 423 9.77 -0.40 -6.20
C VAL A 423 11.02 0.14 -6.89
N VAL A 424 12.06 -0.68 -7.04
CA VAL A 424 13.31 -0.31 -7.70
C VAL A 424 13.43 -1.13 -8.97
N SER A 425 13.33 -0.48 -10.13
CA SER A 425 13.68 -1.10 -11.40
C SER A 425 15.19 -1.02 -11.59
N LEU A 426 15.85 -2.17 -11.53
CA LEU A 426 17.30 -2.30 -11.42
C LEU A 426 17.89 -2.85 -12.71
N GLY A 427 18.48 -1.97 -13.52
CA GLY A 427 19.40 -2.33 -14.60
C GLY A 427 20.86 -2.26 -14.16
N PHE A 428 21.68 -3.17 -14.68
CA PHE A 428 23.14 -3.12 -14.51
C PHE A 428 23.88 -2.64 -15.77
N ASP A 429 23.15 -2.15 -16.76
CA ASP A 429 23.67 -1.61 -18.03
C ASP A 429 24.26 -0.21 -17.93
N THR A 430 24.15 0.44 -16.76
CA THR A 430 24.98 1.61 -16.41
C THR A 430 26.45 1.25 -16.13
N ALA A 431 26.81 -0.03 -16.17
CA ALA A 431 28.15 -0.53 -15.88
C ALA A 431 29.15 -0.25 -17.00
N ARG A 432 30.42 -0.07 -16.61
CA ARG A 432 31.53 0.13 -17.55
C ARG A 432 31.62 -1.00 -18.57
N GLY A 433 31.48 -0.62 -19.84
CA GLY A 433 31.64 -1.52 -20.98
C GLY A 433 30.47 -2.48 -21.17
N ASP A 434 29.31 -2.16 -20.60
CA ASP A 434 28.06 -2.79 -21.01
C ASP A 434 27.75 -2.46 -22.48
N PRO A 435 27.26 -3.42 -23.29
CA PRO A 435 26.99 -3.16 -24.70
C PRO A 435 25.80 -2.24 -24.97
N THR A 436 24.91 -2.00 -24.00
CA THR A 436 23.71 -1.16 -24.20
C THR A 436 23.74 0.16 -23.46
N GLY A 437 24.81 0.45 -22.70
CA GLY A 437 24.97 1.69 -21.97
C GLY A 437 26.39 2.24 -22.03
N THR A 438 26.52 3.57 -21.98
CA THR A 438 27.80 4.27 -22.18
C THR A 438 28.47 4.71 -20.88
N TRP A 439 27.80 4.52 -19.73
CA TRP A 439 28.31 4.95 -18.43
C TRP A 439 29.38 4.01 -17.89
N SER A 440 30.01 4.43 -16.79
CA SER A 440 31.26 3.82 -16.31
C SER A 440 31.19 3.27 -14.88
N ASN A 441 29.98 2.95 -14.39
CA ASN A 441 29.81 2.39 -13.04
C ASN A 441 30.55 1.06 -12.89
N ARG A 442 31.10 0.82 -11.70
CA ARG A 442 31.75 -0.44 -11.32
C ARG A 442 31.07 -1.01 -10.07
N GLY A 443 31.50 -2.19 -9.63
CA GLY A 443 30.96 -2.83 -8.42
C GLY A 443 30.84 -1.88 -7.22
N LYS A 444 31.89 -1.09 -6.92
CA LYS A 444 31.86 -0.09 -5.83
C LYS A 444 30.79 1.00 -5.99
N ASP A 445 30.45 1.36 -7.23
CA ASP A 445 29.44 2.38 -7.50
C ASP A 445 28.04 1.79 -7.32
N PHE A 446 27.84 0.52 -7.70
CA PHE A 446 26.61 -0.21 -7.40
C PHE A 446 26.40 -0.44 -5.90
N ASP A 447 27.46 -0.70 -5.12
CA ASP A 447 27.39 -0.71 -3.65
C ASP A 447 26.87 0.62 -3.10
N GLN A 448 27.45 1.74 -3.55
CA GLN A 448 27.03 3.07 -3.11
C GLN A 448 25.57 3.37 -3.51
N LEU A 449 25.16 3.00 -4.73
CA LEU A 449 23.78 3.15 -5.18
C LEU A 449 22.81 2.33 -4.32
N GLY A 450 23.13 1.06 -4.09
CA GLY A 450 22.36 0.18 -3.20
C GLY A 450 22.24 0.79 -1.81
N ARG A 451 23.35 1.29 -1.26
CA ARG A 451 23.39 1.92 0.06
C ARG A 451 22.50 3.15 0.16
N MET A 452 22.59 4.07 -0.80
CA MET A 452 21.75 5.28 -0.83
C MET A 452 20.26 4.94 -0.87
N ILE A 453 19.88 3.91 -1.63
CA ILE A 453 18.50 3.42 -1.73
C ILE A 453 18.07 2.76 -0.41
N GLY A 454 18.93 1.91 0.17
CA GLY A 454 18.66 1.23 1.44
C GLY A 454 18.47 2.20 2.60
N GLU A 455 19.26 3.27 2.64
CA GLU A 455 19.21 4.34 3.66
C GLU A 455 17.87 5.09 3.67
N GLN A 456 17.02 4.93 2.65
CA GLN A 456 15.67 5.49 2.68
C GLN A 456 14.74 4.76 3.67
N GLY A 457 15.05 3.51 4.05
CA GLY A 457 14.31 2.77 5.07
C GLY A 457 12.90 2.30 4.69
N TYR A 458 12.49 2.44 3.42
CA TYR A 458 11.20 1.93 2.95
C TYR A 458 11.23 0.41 2.74
N PRO A 459 10.11 -0.30 2.96
CA PRO A 459 9.93 -1.64 2.41
C PRO A 459 10.10 -1.61 0.89
N ALA A 460 11.07 -2.35 0.38
CA ALA A 460 11.52 -2.24 -1.00
C ALA A 460 11.40 -3.56 -1.78
N LEU A 461 10.80 -3.47 -2.97
CA LEU A 461 10.82 -4.50 -3.99
C LEU A 461 11.79 -4.09 -5.10
N VAL A 462 12.88 -4.83 -5.26
CA VAL A 462 13.78 -4.70 -6.40
C VAL A 462 13.29 -5.60 -7.53
N VAL A 463 13.21 -5.09 -8.75
CA VAL A 463 12.82 -5.84 -9.96
C VAL A 463 13.95 -5.75 -10.96
N GLN A 464 14.44 -6.89 -11.44
CA GLN A 464 15.52 -6.93 -12.43
C GLN A 464 15.06 -6.39 -13.80
N GLU A 465 15.81 -5.45 -14.37
CA GLU A 465 15.62 -4.95 -15.75
C GLU A 465 16.83 -5.36 -16.62
N GLY A 466 17.58 -4.40 -17.17
CA GLY A 466 18.72 -4.57 -18.07
C GLY A 466 20.03 -5.00 -17.41
N GLY A 467 21.14 -4.83 -18.14
CA GLY A 467 22.48 -5.27 -17.75
C GLY A 467 22.90 -6.56 -18.46
N TYR A 468 23.86 -6.42 -19.37
CA TYR A 468 24.15 -7.43 -20.40
C TYR A 468 25.62 -7.82 -20.44
N ARG A 469 26.50 -7.10 -19.72
CA ARG A 469 27.88 -7.50 -19.51
C ARG A 469 28.01 -8.64 -18.51
N VAL A 470 27.73 -9.87 -18.97
CA VAL A 470 27.74 -11.12 -18.18
C VAL A 470 28.99 -11.27 -17.29
N ARG A 471 30.18 -10.86 -17.78
CA ARG A 471 31.44 -10.97 -17.04
C ARG A 471 31.47 -10.20 -15.71
N THR A 472 30.67 -9.14 -15.57
CA THR A 472 30.62 -8.32 -14.34
C THR A 472 29.23 -8.24 -13.72
N LEU A 473 28.21 -8.78 -14.39
CA LEU A 473 26.82 -8.68 -13.98
C LEU A 473 26.59 -9.20 -12.56
N GLY A 474 27.02 -10.43 -12.27
CA GLY A 474 26.87 -11.00 -10.93
C GLY A 474 27.62 -10.22 -9.86
N THR A 475 28.86 -9.78 -10.13
CA THR A 475 29.63 -8.97 -9.18
C THR A 475 28.93 -7.63 -8.91
N ASN A 476 28.39 -6.96 -9.93
CA ASN A 476 27.64 -5.72 -9.79
C ASN A 476 26.38 -5.95 -8.95
N ALA A 477 25.65 -7.04 -9.20
CA ALA A 477 24.46 -7.41 -8.43
C ALA A 477 24.78 -7.67 -6.96
N ARG A 478 25.83 -8.45 -6.66
CA ARG A 478 26.27 -8.68 -5.29
C ARG A 478 26.60 -7.38 -4.58
N ASN A 479 27.39 -6.49 -5.21
CA ASN A 479 27.76 -5.21 -4.60
C ASN A 479 26.52 -4.34 -4.35
N PHE A 480 25.58 -4.25 -5.30
CA PHE A 480 24.32 -3.54 -5.08
C PHE A 480 23.57 -4.05 -3.86
N PHE A 481 23.39 -5.37 -3.72
CA PHE A 481 22.66 -5.93 -2.59
C PHE A 481 23.42 -5.83 -1.26
N VAL A 482 24.75 -5.91 -1.26
CA VAL A 482 25.58 -5.60 -0.08
C VAL A 482 25.28 -4.17 0.39
N GLY A 483 25.35 -3.20 -0.53
CA GLY A 483 25.04 -1.81 -0.25
C GLY A 483 23.61 -1.62 0.25
N LEU A 484 22.62 -2.22 -0.44
CA LEU A 484 21.21 -2.12 -0.11
C LEU A 484 20.90 -2.64 1.30
N VAL A 485 21.39 -3.84 1.64
CA VAL A 485 21.22 -4.45 2.96
C VAL A 485 21.92 -3.61 4.03
N ALA A 486 23.14 -3.13 3.77
CA ALA A 486 23.88 -2.28 4.70
C ALA A 486 23.18 -0.94 4.95
N GLY A 487 22.72 -0.27 3.90
CA GLY A 487 21.99 0.99 3.97
C GLY A 487 20.65 0.84 4.70
N HIS A 488 19.90 -0.22 4.39
CA HIS A 488 18.63 -0.52 5.06
C HIS A 488 18.84 -0.86 6.54
N SER A 489 19.87 -1.64 6.86
CA SER A 489 20.27 -1.91 8.24
C SER A 489 20.70 -0.65 8.99
N ALA A 490 21.39 0.28 8.31
CA ALA A 490 21.79 1.55 8.89
C ALA A 490 20.59 2.46 9.16
N ALA A 491 19.64 2.55 8.23
CA ALA A 491 18.35 3.20 8.47
C ALA A 491 17.66 2.57 9.68
N ARG A 492 17.61 1.23 9.75
CA ARG A 492 17.15 0.46 10.92
C ARG A 492 18.07 0.49 12.12
N ARG A 493 19.21 1.19 12.14
CA ARG A 493 19.99 1.44 13.37
C ARG A 493 19.80 2.88 13.82
N VAL A 494 19.60 3.79 12.87
CA VAL A 494 19.17 5.16 13.11
C VAL A 494 17.72 5.19 13.61
N THR A 495 16.84 4.28 13.17
CA THR A 495 15.43 4.22 13.60
C THR A 495 15.20 3.61 15.00
N PRO A 496 15.99 2.63 15.50
CA PRO A 496 15.99 2.22 16.91
C PRO A 496 16.89 3.07 17.81
N ALA A 497 17.89 3.78 17.26
CA ALA A 497 18.73 4.71 18.04
C ALA A 497 18.16 6.14 18.10
N LEU A 498 17.19 6.51 17.24
CA LEU A 498 16.35 7.70 17.42
C LEU A 498 15.11 7.42 18.28
N THR A 499 15.02 6.23 18.88
CA THR A 499 14.06 5.93 19.95
C THR A 499 14.54 6.44 21.32
N LEU A 500 15.78 6.95 21.44
CA LEU A 500 16.27 7.66 22.61
C LEU A 500 17.30 8.71 22.18
N SER A 501 17.02 9.99 22.45
CA SER A 501 17.88 11.18 22.27
C SER A 501 17.70 12.02 20.98
N THR A 502 16.88 13.07 21.14
CA THR A 502 17.14 14.47 20.76
C THR A 502 17.57 14.78 19.31
N GLY A 503 16.61 15.21 18.50
CA GLY A 503 16.84 15.82 17.19
C GLY A 503 15.79 16.86 16.82
N LEU A 504 15.58 17.85 17.70
CA LEU A 504 14.82 19.07 17.45
C LEU A 504 15.35 19.76 16.18
N THR A 505 14.59 19.71 15.09
CA THR A 505 14.67 20.77 14.08
C THR A 505 13.93 21.98 14.63
N LYS A 506 14.69 22.89 15.27
CA LYS A 506 14.17 24.18 15.76
C LYS A 506 13.56 24.95 14.59
N SER A 507 12.24 25.09 14.60
CA SER A 507 11.54 26.09 13.78
C SER A 507 10.81 27.07 14.70
N GLY A 508 11.29 28.31 14.72
CA GLY A 508 10.53 29.52 15.06
C GLY A 508 10.15 29.75 16.52
N HIS A 509 11.10 30.07 17.40
CA HIS A 509 10.79 30.74 18.67
C HIS A 509 10.42 32.21 18.42
N ARG A 510 9.12 32.48 18.38
CA ARG A 510 8.55 33.74 18.85
C ARG A 510 7.48 33.38 19.88
N ASN A 511 7.65 33.85 21.12
CA ASN A 511 6.73 33.75 22.28
C ASN A 511 6.76 32.49 23.17
N GLY A 512 7.78 31.63 23.10
CA GLY A 512 7.91 30.49 24.03
C GLY A 512 6.85 29.38 23.87
N LEU A 513 6.22 29.33 22.70
CA LEU A 513 5.28 28.29 22.28
C LEU A 513 5.91 27.45 21.18
N ASP A 514 5.88 26.13 21.36
CA ASP A 514 6.27 25.14 20.37
C ASP A 514 5.04 24.68 19.60
N TRP A 515 5.16 24.51 18.28
CA TRP A 515 4.04 24.21 17.39
C TRP A 515 4.25 22.87 16.72
N ARG A 516 3.19 22.06 16.69
CA ARG A 516 3.24 20.71 16.14
C ARG A 516 1.94 20.37 15.42
N SER A 517 2.01 19.48 14.43
CA SER A 517 0.84 18.99 13.69
C SER A 517 0.72 17.46 13.65
N ALA A 518 1.82 16.76 13.94
CA ALA A 518 1.79 15.32 14.19
C ALA A 518 1.24 15.09 15.59
N VAL A 519 0.35 14.11 15.78
CA VAL A 519 -0.08 13.67 17.12
C VAL A 519 0.83 12.53 17.61
N MET A 520 0.96 12.40 18.92
CA MET A 520 1.74 11.38 19.63
C MET A 520 0.81 10.61 20.58
N ASP A 521 1.19 9.41 21.01
CA ASP A 521 0.36 8.58 21.91
C ASP A 521 -0.04 9.33 23.20
N GLU A 522 0.88 10.16 23.72
CA GLU A 522 0.65 10.99 24.90
C GLU A 522 -0.43 12.06 24.67
N ASP A 523 -0.72 12.46 23.43
CA ASP A 523 -1.71 13.49 23.13
C ASP A 523 -3.14 13.04 23.39
N VAL A 524 -3.41 11.73 23.43
CA VAL A 524 -4.70 11.19 23.86
C VAL A 524 -5.01 11.69 25.27
N GLY A 525 -4.03 11.58 26.18
CA GLY A 525 -4.12 12.09 27.54
C GLY A 525 -4.08 13.62 27.61
N ARG A 526 -3.16 14.26 26.87
CA ARG A 526 -3.00 15.73 26.92
C ARG A 526 -4.22 16.46 26.37
N VAL A 527 -4.82 15.99 25.27
CA VAL A 527 -6.06 16.56 24.71
C VAL A 527 -7.21 16.33 25.68
N ARG A 528 -7.37 15.13 26.27
CA ARG A 528 -8.36 14.86 27.33
C ARG A 528 -8.24 15.89 28.46
N SER A 529 -7.03 16.05 29.03
CA SER A 529 -6.79 17.01 30.11
C SER A 529 -7.11 18.44 29.70
N LEU A 530 -6.70 18.86 28.51
CA LEU A 530 -6.97 20.18 27.97
C LEU A 530 -8.47 20.46 27.83
N VAL A 531 -9.23 19.60 27.12
CA VAL A 531 -10.66 19.82 26.90
C VAL A 531 -11.46 19.79 28.19
N VAL A 532 -11.14 18.89 29.11
CA VAL A 532 -11.76 18.81 30.45
C VAL A 532 -11.49 20.09 31.23
N SER A 533 -10.24 20.58 31.24
CA SER A 533 -9.87 21.78 31.98
C SER A 533 -10.59 23.05 31.51
N THR A 534 -11.04 23.09 30.25
CA THR A 534 -11.79 24.25 29.74
C THR A 534 -13.15 24.41 30.42
N GLY A 535 -13.72 23.33 30.97
CA GLY A 535 -15.06 23.32 31.55
C GLY A 535 -16.18 23.53 30.52
N PHE A 536 -15.90 23.52 29.22
CA PHE A 536 -16.88 23.71 28.14
C PHE A 536 -17.46 22.40 27.60
N PHE A 537 -16.66 21.34 27.56
CA PHE A 537 -17.02 20.05 26.97
C PHE A 537 -17.79 19.18 27.96
N ASN A 538 -18.87 18.55 27.51
CA ASN A 538 -19.55 17.49 28.27
C ASN A 538 -18.80 16.14 28.12
N ALA A 539 -19.16 15.13 28.92
CA ALA A 539 -18.46 13.84 28.93
C ALA A 539 -18.42 13.15 27.55
N ALA A 540 -19.49 13.23 26.76
CA ALA A 540 -19.51 12.66 25.42
C ALA A 540 -18.63 13.46 24.43
N GLU A 541 -18.61 14.79 24.53
CA GLU A 541 -17.75 15.64 23.70
C GLU A 541 -16.26 15.43 24.01
N VAL A 542 -15.92 15.17 25.27
CA VAL A 542 -14.56 14.79 25.68
C VAL A 542 -14.13 13.48 25.01
N GLU A 543 -14.98 12.45 25.02
CA GLU A 543 -14.67 11.18 24.34
C GLU A 543 -14.54 11.38 22.83
N VAL A 544 -15.40 12.18 22.20
CA VAL A 544 -15.26 12.51 20.77
C VAL A 544 -13.91 13.19 20.48
N ALA A 545 -13.49 14.17 21.28
CA ALA A 545 -12.20 14.84 21.09
C ALA A 545 -11.01 13.85 21.14
N ILE A 546 -11.14 12.79 21.94
CA ILE A 546 -10.12 11.75 22.12
C ILE A 546 -10.17 10.73 20.99
N ASP A 547 -11.37 10.35 20.55
CA ASP A 547 -11.58 9.48 19.40
C ASP A 547 -10.96 10.09 18.14
N LEU A 548 -11.06 11.41 17.94
CA LEU A 548 -10.43 12.09 16.81
C LEU A 548 -8.89 11.98 16.85
N VAL A 549 -8.28 12.12 18.01
CA VAL A 549 -6.81 11.97 18.19
C VAL A 549 -6.41 10.52 17.98
N THR A 550 -7.16 9.59 18.55
CA THR A 550 -6.94 8.14 18.46
C THR A 550 -7.07 7.68 17.01
N GLU A 551 -8.10 8.12 16.31
CA GLU A 551 -8.32 7.80 14.90
C GLU A 551 -7.18 8.36 14.03
N ARG A 552 -6.66 9.54 14.35
CA ARG A 552 -5.48 10.09 13.68
C ARG A 552 -4.20 9.30 14.00
N LEU A 553 -4.01 8.82 15.22
CA LEU A 553 -2.89 7.94 15.58
C LEU A 553 -2.99 6.61 14.83
N THR A 554 -4.17 5.99 14.81
CA THR A 554 -4.40 4.67 14.21
C THR A 554 -4.36 4.72 12.67
N LYS A 555 -5.02 5.70 12.05
CA LYS A 555 -5.20 5.75 10.58
C LYS A 555 -4.22 6.69 9.88
N GLY A 556 -3.45 7.48 10.63
CA GLY A 556 -2.55 8.50 10.11
C GLY A 556 -3.31 9.59 9.34
N ILE A 557 -2.70 10.16 8.30
CA ILE A 557 -3.33 11.22 7.48
C ILE A 557 -4.68 10.82 6.87
N ARG A 558 -4.91 9.51 6.68
CA ARG A 558 -6.15 8.98 6.10
C ARG A 558 -7.37 9.11 7.00
N SER A 559 -7.21 9.46 8.28
CA SER A 559 -8.37 9.71 9.15
C SER A 559 -9.21 10.90 8.67
N GLY A 560 -8.65 11.81 7.86
CA GLY A 560 -9.29 13.07 7.52
C GLY A 560 -9.17 14.13 8.63
N TYR A 561 -8.85 13.74 9.86
CA TYR A 561 -8.64 14.66 10.98
C TYR A 561 -7.19 15.13 11.06
N HIS A 562 -7.00 16.44 11.01
CA HIS A 562 -5.71 17.12 11.08
C HIS A 562 -5.65 18.01 12.32
N PHE A 563 -4.45 18.18 12.87
CA PHE A 563 -4.26 18.86 14.14
C PHE A 563 -3.27 20.02 14.01
N VAL A 564 -3.52 21.08 14.78
CA VAL A 564 -2.52 22.08 15.17
C VAL A 564 -2.44 22.05 16.69
N LEU A 565 -1.27 21.73 17.23
CA LEU A 565 -1.00 21.65 18.66
C LEU A 565 -0.03 22.77 19.04
N ALA A 566 -0.33 23.47 20.14
CA ALA A 566 0.52 24.50 20.73
C ALA A 566 0.96 24.03 22.12
N GLU A 567 2.26 23.95 22.33
CA GLU A 567 2.88 23.40 23.53
C GLU A 567 3.74 24.47 24.21
N ARG A 568 3.81 24.44 25.54
CA ARG A 568 4.75 25.24 26.32
C ARG A 568 5.50 24.28 27.25
N GLY A 569 6.75 23.99 26.91
CA GLY A 569 7.48 22.89 27.55
C GLY A 569 6.76 21.56 27.29
N SER A 570 6.39 20.83 28.34
CA SER A 570 5.65 19.56 28.22
C SER A 570 4.13 19.71 28.23
N THR A 571 3.60 20.92 28.38
CA THR A 571 2.15 21.17 28.52
C THR A 571 1.53 21.54 27.18
N LEU A 572 0.49 20.81 26.76
CA LEU A 572 -0.36 21.20 25.64
C LEU A 572 -1.28 22.34 26.07
N VAL A 573 -1.05 23.54 25.55
CA VAL A 573 -1.76 24.76 25.98
C VAL A 573 -2.94 25.12 25.06
N ALA A 574 -2.93 24.66 23.82
CA ALA A 574 -4.06 24.78 22.90
C ALA A 574 -3.99 23.77 21.76
N TYR A 575 -5.14 23.44 21.14
CA TYR A 575 -5.19 22.70 19.89
C TYR A 575 -6.35 23.11 18.99
N ALA A 576 -6.23 22.79 17.69
CA ALA A 576 -7.35 22.73 16.77
C ALA A 576 -7.39 21.39 16.03
N CYS A 577 -8.60 20.92 15.73
CA CYS A 577 -8.87 19.77 14.86
C CYS A 577 -9.71 20.24 13.66
N TYR A 578 -9.30 19.86 12.44
CA TYR A 578 -9.97 20.22 11.19
C TYR A 578 -9.81 19.11 10.14
N GLY A 579 -10.63 19.09 9.09
CA GLY A 579 -10.57 18.05 8.07
C GLY A 579 -11.36 18.36 6.79
N PRO A 580 -11.08 17.67 5.66
CA PRO A 580 -11.84 17.86 4.44
C PRO A 580 -13.25 17.26 4.56
N ILE A 581 -14.25 17.95 4.01
CA ILE A 581 -15.60 17.43 3.89
C ILE A 581 -15.63 16.46 2.70
N MET A 582 -15.79 15.17 2.99
CA MET A 582 -15.78 14.12 1.98
C MET A 582 -16.88 14.33 0.94
N GLY A 583 -16.54 14.14 -0.34
CA GLY A 583 -17.45 14.34 -1.47
C GLY A 583 -17.57 15.79 -1.95
N THR A 584 -16.81 16.73 -1.36
CA THR A 584 -16.79 18.14 -1.81
C THR A 584 -15.47 18.51 -2.46
N GLN A 585 -15.48 19.53 -3.33
CA GLN A 585 -14.27 20.11 -3.91
C GLN A 585 -13.81 21.33 -3.09
N GLY A 586 -12.93 21.09 -2.12
CA GLY A 586 -12.28 22.15 -1.35
C GLY A 586 -13.12 22.72 -0.19
N SER A 587 -14.05 21.95 0.39
CA SER A 587 -14.69 22.33 1.66
C SER A 587 -14.06 21.60 2.83
N TYR A 588 -13.88 22.29 3.95
CA TYR A 588 -13.26 21.76 5.16
C TYR A 588 -14.11 22.08 6.38
N ASP A 589 -14.16 21.15 7.33
CA ASP A 589 -14.72 21.36 8.66
C ASP A 589 -13.62 21.79 9.62
N LEU A 590 -13.91 22.81 10.42
CA LEU A 590 -13.23 23.10 11.68
C LEU A 590 -14.03 22.43 12.80
N TYR A 591 -13.55 21.29 13.29
CA TYR A 591 -14.24 20.51 14.31
C TYR A 591 -14.15 21.17 15.69
N TRP A 592 -12.93 21.46 16.16
CA TRP A 592 -12.71 21.93 17.52
C TRP A 592 -11.54 22.89 17.61
N ILE A 593 -11.66 23.86 18.52
CA ILE A 593 -10.54 24.63 19.06
C ILE A 593 -10.68 24.63 20.58
N ALA A 594 -9.61 24.24 21.29
CA ALA A 594 -9.56 24.36 22.75
C ALA A 594 -8.27 25.08 23.17
N VAL A 595 -8.39 25.88 24.22
CA VAL A 595 -7.29 26.66 24.80
C VAL A 595 -7.42 26.55 26.33
N LEU A 596 -6.30 26.31 27.02
CA LEU A 596 -6.28 26.26 28.49
C LEU A 596 -6.90 27.53 29.07
N PRO A 597 -7.70 27.43 30.16
CA PRO A 597 -8.35 28.59 30.78
C PRO A 597 -7.45 29.81 30.99
N ASP A 598 -6.23 29.59 31.51
CA ASP A 598 -5.27 30.66 31.83
C ASP A 598 -4.63 31.31 30.57
N GLU A 599 -4.83 30.71 29.40
CA GLU A 599 -4.34 31.22 28.11
C GLU A 599 -5.47 31.79 27.23
N GLN A 600 -6.73 31.72 27.69
CA GLN A 600 -7.87 32.29 26.98
C GLN A 600 -7.83 33.82 27.00
N ARG A 601 -8.45 34.44 25.98
CA ARG A 601 -8.49 35.91 25.78
C ARG A 601 -7.13 36.59 25.58
N ARG A 602 -6.04 35.83 25.42
CA ARG A 602 -4.69 36.33 25.10
C ARG A 602 -4.33 36.22 23.61
N GLY A 603 -5.31 35.89 22.76
CA GLY A 603 -5.14 35.73 21.32
C GLY A 603 -4.65 34.35 20.85
N LEU A 604 -4.38 33.40 21.76
CA LEU A 604 -3.87 32.07 21.40
C LEU A 604 -4.85 31.28 20.50
N GLY A 605 -6.15 31.32 20.79
CA GLY A 605 -7.16 30.67 19.96
C GLY A 605 -7.18 31.17 18.51
N ALA A 606 -6.97 32.48 18.31
CA ALA A 606 -6.85 33.07 16.98
C ALA A 606 -5.59 32.56 16.25
N HIS A 607 -4.44 32.49 16.94
CA HIS A 607 -3.20 31.98 16.36
C HIS A 607 -3.28 30.50 15.95
N VAL A 608 -3.94 29.68 16.77
CA VAL A 608 -4.19 28.26 16.45
C VAL A 608 -5.08 28.17 15.21
N TYR A 609 -6.17 28.93 15.16
CA TYR A 609 -7.06 28.97 13.99
C TYR A 609 -6.34 29.46 12.73
N THR A 610 -5.58 30.56 12.77
CA THR A 610 -4.85 31.08 11.61
C THR A 610 -3.88 30.05 11.04
N ARG A 611 -3.24 29.24 11.89
CA ARG A 611 -2.39 28.13 11.43
C ARG A 611 -3.19 27.00 10.79
N ALA A 612 -4.33 26.62 11.38
CA ALA A 612 -5.23 25.64 10.79
C ALA A 612 -5.76 26.13 9.44
N GLU A 613 -6.18 27.40 9.33
CA GLU A 613 -6.61 28.04 8.09
C GLU A 613 -5.51 28.04 7.03
N ALA A 614 -4.28 28.42 7.38
CA ALA A 614 -3.16 28.37 6.46
C ALA A 614 -2.88 26.94 5.95
N ALA A 615 -3.00 25.94 6.82
CA ALA A 615 -2.85 24.54 6.44
C ALA A 615 -4.00 24.05 5.54
N MET A 616 -5.24 24.47 5.82
CA MET A 616 -6.40 24.21 4.96
C MET A 616 -6.24 24.85 3.57
N ARG A 617 -5.83 26.12 3.50
CA ARG A 617 -5.54 26.82 2.23
C ARG A 617 -4.48 26.09 1.41
N LYS A 618 -3.39 25.68 2.05
CA LYS A 618 -2.31 24.91 1.39
C LYS A 618 -2.80 23.56 0.86
N ALA A 619 -3.84 22.98 1.48
CA ALA A 619 -4.48 21.75 1.04
C ALA A 619 -5.58 21.97 -0.01
N GLY A 620 -5.80 23.20 -0.48
CA GLY A 620 -6.78 23.54 -1.51
C GLY A 620 -8.17 23.89 -0.99
N ALA A 621 -8.31 24.25 0.29
CA ALA A 621 -9.58 24.70 0.84
C ALA A 621 -10.05 26.03 0.21
N LYS A 622 -11.31 26.03 -0.26
CA LYS A 622 -12.07 27.18 -0.74
C LYS A 622 -13.08 27.67 0.29
N HIS A 623 -13.58 26.79 1.15
CA HIS A 623 -14.54 27.12 2.20
C HIS A 623 -14.19 26.37 3.48
N VAL A 624 -14.32 27.06 4.63
CA VAL A 624 -14.25 26.45 5.96
C VAL A 624 -15.62 26.56 6.60
N TYR A 625 -16.12 25.43 7.09
CA TYR A 625 -17.36 25.33 7.84
C TYR A 625 -17.05 25.08 9.31
N ALA A 626 -17.84 25.66 10.20
CA ALA A 626 -17.79 25.40 11.62
C ALA A 626 -19.21 25.43 12.15
N ASP A 627 -19.51 24.68 13.21
CA ASP A 627 -20.83 24.74 13.84
C ASP A 627 -20.74 24.89 15.35
N THR A 628 -21.79 25.45 15.95
CA THR A 628 -21.89 25.63 17.40
C THR A 628 -23.34 25.82 17.84
N SER A 629 -23.58 25.66 19.15
CA SER A 629 -24.90 25.82 19.79
C SER A 629 -25.35 27.29 19.86
N SER A 630 -26.66 27.52 19.84
CA SER A 630 -27.24 28.86 20.01
C SER A 630 -27.40 29.28 21.47
N SER A 631 -27.26 28.37 22.43
CA SER A 631 -27.34 28.69 23.86
C SER A 631 -26.35 29.78 24.29
N ASP A 632 -26.67 30.50 25.37
CA ASP A 632 -25.86 31.62 25.87
C ASP A 632 -24.44 31.21 26.25
N ARG A 633 -24.25 29.95 26.66
CA ARG A 633 -22.94 29.37 26.96
C ARG A 633 -21.96 29.48 25.78
N TYR A 634 -22.45 29.40 24.55
CA TYR A 634 -21.64 29.44 23.33
C TYR A 634 -21.59 30.84 22.67
N ALA A 635 -22.09 31.89 23.34
CA ALA A 635 -22.01 33.26 22.82
C ALA A 635 -20.56 33.70 22.52
N GLY A 636 -19.60 33.29 23.36
CA GLY A 636 -18.18 33.55 23.15
C GLY A 636 -17.61 32.89 21.89
N THR A 637 -18.01 31.64 21.62
CA THR A 637 -17.62 30.88 20.42
C THR A 637 -18.17 31.52 19.15
N ARG A 638 -19.44 31.93 19.16
CA ARG A 638 -20.06 32.66 18.04
C ARG A 638 -19.34 33.97 17.75
N GLY A 639 -19.06 34.76 18.79
CA GLY A 639 -18.28 35.98 18.64
C GLY A 639 -16.84 35.73 18.15
N PHE A 640 -16.24 34.59 18.50
CA PHE A 640 -14.93 34.19 17.97
C PHE A 640 -14.99 33.89 16.47
N TYR A 641 -15.95 33.10 16.00
CA TYR A 641 -16.11 32.80 14.57
C TYR A 641 -16.33 34.07 13.74
N GLN A 642 -17.19 34.98 14.20
CA GLN A 642 -17.42 36.26 13.53
C GLN A 642 -16.13 37.09 13.41
N ARG A 643 -15.33 37.21 14.48
CA ARG A 643 -14.04 37.91 14.44
C ARG A 643 -13.01 37.25 13.52
N MET A 644 -13.09 35.94 13.33
CA MET A 644 -12.24 35.18 12.40
C MET A 644 -12.75 35.24 10.95
N GLY A 645 -13.84 35.97 10.67
CA GLY A 645 -14.36 36.20 9.32
C GLY A 645 -15.38 35.17 8.85
N PHE A 646 -15.93 34.36 9.75
CA PHE A 646 -17.07 33.50 9.42
C PHE A 646 -18.38 34.28 9.47
N HIS A 647 -19.33 33.89 8.65
CA HIS A 647 -20.72 34.36 8.70
C HIS A 647 -21.68 33.18 8.87
N GLU A 648 -22.84 33.43 9.48
CA GLU A 648 -23.89 32.42 9.66
C GLU A 648 -24.45 32.01 8.28
N ALA A 649 -24.37 30.73 7.97
CA ALA A 649 -24.85 30.13 6.73
C ALA A 649 -26.23 29.48 6.89
N ALA A 650 -26.46 28.84 8.05
CA ALA A 650 -27.71 28.16 8.35
C ALA A 650 -27.94 28.03 9.86
N ARG A 651 -29.21 27.88 10.22
CA ARG A 651 -29.68 27.61 11.59
C ARG A 651 -30.68 26.47 11.59
N LEU A 652 -30.38 25.43 12.36
CA LEU A 652 -31.25 24.27 12.54
C LEU A 652 -31.93 24.38 13.91
N PRO A 653 -33.25 24.62 13.96
CA PRO A 653 -33.96 24.82 15.22
C PRO A 653 -33.96 23.55 16.07
N ASP A 654 -33.88 23.72 17.40
CA ASP A 654 -33.98 22.66 18.41
C ASP A 654 -33.07 21.44 18.20
N PHE A 655 -31.93 21.63 17.53
CA PHE A 655 -31.03 20.54 17.13
C PHE A 655 -30.35 19.85 18.33
N TYR A 656 -29.88 20.63 19.31
CA TYR A 656 -29.19 20.08 20.49
C TYR A 656 -30.17 19.80 21.62
N ALA A 657 -31.15 20.70 21.82
CA ALA A 657 -32.23 20.60 22.80
C ALA A 657 -33.33 21.63 22.44
N PRO A 658 -34.54 21.55 23.02
CA PRO A 658 -35.55 22.60 22.87
C PRO A 658 -35.00 23.99 23.26
N GLY A 659 -35.05 24.95 22.34
CA GLY A 659 -34.47 26.29 22.46
C GLY A 659 -32.97 26.37 22.13
N ASP A 660 -32.30 25.25 21.85
CA ASP A 660 -30.88 25.18 21.51
C ASP A 660 -30.64 24.68 20.08
N ASN A 661 -30.45 25.66 19.19
CA ASN A 661 -30.27 25.48 17.76
C ASN A 661 -28.83 25.15 17.42
N LYS A 662 -28.63 24.45 16.30
CA LYS A 662 -27.31 24.33 15.67
C LYS A 662 -27.12 25.46 14.65
N ILE A 663 -26.09 26.27 14.85
CA ILE A 663 -25.74 27.37 13.95
C ILE A 663 -24.52 26.94 13.16
N ILE A 664 -24.64 26.94 11.83
CA ILE A 664 -23.56 26.61 10.90
C ILE A 664 -22.99 27.92 10.36
N TYR A 665 -21.68 28.06 10.48
CA TYR A 665 -20.88 29.17 10.01
C TYR A 665 -20.05 28.75 8.79
N VAL A 666 -19.85 29.67 7.85
CA VAL A 666 -18.97 29.49 6.70
C VAL A 666 -18.00 30.66 6.55
N LYS A 667 -16.77 30.35 6.15
CA LYS A 667 -15.77 31.34 5.73
C LYS A 667 -15.25 30.98 4.33
N PRO A 668 -15.51 31.81 3.30
CA PRO A 668 -14.86 31.65 2.00
C PRO A 668 -13.38 32.02 2.12
N LEU A 669 -12.54 31.23 1.47
CA LEU A 669 -11.10 31.41 1.40
C LEU A 669 -10.75 31.86 -0.02
N SER A 670 -10.28 33.10 -0.18
CA SER A 670 -9.75 33.56 -1.47
C SER A 670 -8.59 32.66 -1.93
N PRO A 671 -8.45 32.36 -3.24
CA PRO A 671 -7.27 31.68 -3.75
C PRO A 671 -6.03 32.49 -3.35
N SER A 672 -5.01 31.82 -2.82
CA SER A 672 -3.73 32.48 -2.52
C SER A 672 -3.18 33.07 -3.83
N PRO A 673 -2.74 34.35 -3.82
CA PRO A 673 -2.11 34.96 -4.99
C PRO A 673 -0.84 34.22 -5.42
#